data_AF-A0AB74CPL3-F1
#
_entry.id   AF-A0AB74CPL3-F1
#
_cell.length_a   1.000
_cell.length_b   1.000
_cell.length_c   1.000
_cell.angle_alpha   90.00
_cell.angle_beta   90.00
_cell.angle_gamma   90.00
#
_symmetry.space_group_name_H-M   'P 1'
#
loop_
_entity.id
_entity.type
_entity.pdbx_description
1 polymer ?
#
loop_
_entity_poly.entity_id
_entity_poly.type
_entity_poly.pdbx_seq_one_letter_code
_entity_poly.pdbx_strand_id
1 'polypeptide(L)'
;MSRLDSIDEAEPFLPPSSLSESIETPIRASKPVLVRLYISHSLSTWNSRMFEFGAVLFLASIFPGTLLYASVYALVRSLSAVLLSSWLGSMVDRSNRLKAIRLSIIWQRLPVALSCACFVALLTTSGPSYISPLLFAVVTLLACFEKLAYTANTVAVERDWAIVVSDALQIPRQDLNASMRRIDLFCKLLAPVVISLIDSFSTRVAIWTTLGINASCVLVEYFAIAQVYKSVPELVRNQETDDNQNEGEETTSDGQNSQRSIAHSTVQYARSALAPWREYVSSPLFLSSFALSLLYLTVLSFGTTMVTYLLHTGFNSLQVSGMRIGAVIAELSGTWAAPFIMNRIGPIRSGLWFLNWQFTCLAAAVAAFAFLDNSSQLAAVSLIVGVALSRVGLWGFDLSVQFLVQEGVDEHARARFSSTEMALQNIFELFSFATTIVFPLPEQFKYPVFISYGAIAMAAVPKARGTGRSGPRRRTGCLTCRARKVRCDEAKPTCANCTRLRLQCIYKTIVPGIASRRSTQSISQVPQQAFTIDSASTHVPDRLDVNYFDTVLQPRELRPRRASHILPHQVTDHVLPSTSVPVSDFPSFDMLGFIGEITSDFEQKHLDLTNGVSAFTLTSEALSPTTPGHVGGSNHIVQQPTWTVDTSVETLPSPTDSQSEGVQNVLSGDRTIWPETRKTYEEQLLSHFAEIDPPPTTFGSIALEWNYVRDVIVSHSGDASCLLNALYCYSDIRKAMGEKNRWRAAPVYHRQASSEIQSCVTESMDDSLLKRALTAVFLLMLSEVISSPDLGDSNTSYLHSAYLLLQRFHHRTKSWTGFGHLIVSWISLLDVRALIAGRDGDPLIELGMLDQAGTSEMDQRSEDELLSKPGYLIHNAIVGPAYSFLFKAQQVIRRIVCLDMHHRRRGTVSDEFEVLQVAHQIGADLEGLWNKRPRVLDVYDKPEELYNTLQPVVADEVSRTFRQYIANFLAIFIYLHRVAFVIYPRTDRVHRAVDQIIQLATVESGSENHRLPISFTWPLFVAGLEGSLEQRGWIIQEMQRMADLPSDHSPVAQRHPNAKKILQLLEEMTKRQDASRTWADSRLVRRELFVDPFVLI
;
A
#
# COMPACT_ATOMS: atom_id res chain seq x y z
N MET A 1 66.27 1.34 -58.08
CA MET A 1 67.00 2.45 -58.73
C MET A 1 65.95 3.48 -59.14
N SER A 2 65.83 4.64 -58.48
CA SER A 2 66.40 5.04 -57.18
C SER A 2 65.24 5.27 -56.20
N ARG A 3 64.98 4.28 -55.33
CA ARG A 3 65.32 4.32 -53.89
C ARG A 3 64.06 4.79 -53.10
N LEU A 4 63.80 4.39 -51.85
CA LEU A 4 64.60 4.58 -50.63
C LEU A 4 64.92 6.08 -50.47
N ASP A 5 64.74 6.75 -49.34
CA ASP A 5 64.46 6.31 -47.96
C ASP A 5 64.00 7.58 -47.18
N SER A 6 63.06 7.53 -46.22
CA SER A 6 63.24 7.27 -44.77
C SER A 6 63.86 8.42 -43.96
N ILE A 7 63.55 8.50 -42.66
CA ILE A 7 64.30 9.21 -41.60
C ILE A 7 64.22 10.76 -41.66
N ASP A 8 64.00 11.53 -40.59
CA ASP A 8 63.33 11.39 -39.27
C ASP A 8 62.97 12.87 -38.83
N GLU A 9 62.69 13.34 -37.61
CA GLU A 9 62.82 12.88 -36.21
C GLU A 9 61.88 13.73 -35.31
N ALA A 10 62.17 13.83 -33.99
CA ALA A 10 61.70 14.85 -33.04
C ALA A 10 60.19 14.91 -32.67
N GLU A 11 59.87 14.22 -31.56
CA GLU A 11 58.86 14.62 -30.57
C GLU A 11 59.06 16.09 -30.09
N PRO A 12 58.03 16.83 -29.60
CA PRO A 12 57.26 16.43 -28.41
C PRO A 12 55.74 16.74 -28.33
N PHE A 13 55.05 15.85 -27.60
CA PHE A 13 53.81 16.01 -26.80
C PHE A 13 52.55 16.70 -27.40
N LEU A 14 51.45 15.93 -27.43
CA LEU A 14 50.17 16.23 -28.10
C LEU A 14 49.20 17.11 -27.28
N PRO A 15 48.50 18.07 -27.92
CA PRO A 15 47.17 18.55 -27.52
C PRO A 15 46.06 17.57 -28.00
N PRO A 16 44.80 17.68 -27.52
CA PRO A 16 43.88 16.53 -27.47
C PRO A 16 43.19 16.17 -28.80
N SER A 17 43.11 14.86 -29.07
CA SER A 17 42.32 14.27 -30.16
C SER A 17 40.85 14.07 -29.76
N SER A 18 39.94 14.48 -30.63
CA SER A 18 38.48 14.28 -30.49
C SER A 18 38.06 12.80 -30.48
N LEU A 19 37.29 12.37 -29.47
CA LEU A 19 36.53 11.12 -29.47
C LEU A 19 35.12 11.31 -28.89
N SER A 20 34.28 12.03 -29.63
CA SER A 20 32.84 12.12 -29.37
C SER A 20 32.10 10.97 -30.08
N GLU A 21 32.32 9.72 -29.66
CA GLU A 21 31.80 8.55 -30.38
C GLU A 21 31.07 7.52 -29.47
N SER A 22 29.75 7.67 -29.40
CA SER A 22 28.74 6.65 -29.03
C SER A 22 28.75 6.02 -27.62
N ILE A 23 27.90 6.57 -26.74
CA ILE A 23 27.34 5.85 -25.56
C ILE A 23 25.90 5.34 -25.84
N GLU A 24 25.26 5.74 -26.94
CA GLU A 24 23.89 5.26 -27.32
C GLU A 24 23.83 3.81 -27.84
N THR A 25 24.97 3.16 -28.08
CA THR A 25 25.08 1.87 -28.78
C THR A 25 24.54 0.64 -28.02
N PRO A 26 24.72 0.44 -26.70
CA PRO A 26 24.36 -0.84 -26.05
C PRO A 26 22.85 -1.06 -25.96
N ILE A 27 22.04 -0.01 -25.72
CA ILE A 27 20.60 -0.14 -25.54
C ILE A 27 19.85 -0.35 -26.88
N ARG A 28 20.48 0.04 -28.00
CA ARG A 28 20.00 -0.33 -29.34
C ARG A 28 20.35 -1.79 -29.70
N ALA A 29 21.40 -2.34 -29.09
CA ALA A 29 21.84 -3.74 -29.27
C ALA A 29 21.10 -4.74 -28.36
N SER A 30 20.63 -4.33 -27.18
CA SER A 30 19.89 -5.23 -26.25
C SER A 30 18.52 -5.67 -26.79
N LYS A 31 17.76 -4.76 -27.40
CA LYS A 31 16.41 -5.04 -27.96
C LYS A 31 16.37 -6.23 -28.94
N PRO A 32 17.23 -6.36 -29.97
CA PRO A 32 17.22 -7.54 -30.86
C PRO A 32 17.66 -8.84 -30.16
N VAL A 33 18.50 -8.80 -29.12
CA VAL A 33 18.83 -9.99 -28.32
C VAL A 33 17.61 -10.47 -27.54
N LEU A 34 16.93 -9.55 -26.86
CA LEU A 34 15.70 -9.82 -26.11
C LEU A 34 14.58 -10.38 -27.00
N VAL A 35 14.38 -9.79 -28.19
CA VAL A 35 13.40 -10.26 -29.18
C VAL A 35 13.74 -11.66 -29.70
N ARG A 36 15.03 -12.00 -29.92
CA ARG A 36 15.43 -13.37 -30.31
C ARG A 36 15.14 -14.40 -29.21
N LEU A 37 15.38 -14.03 -27.94
CA LEU A 37 15.05 -14.87 -26.78
C LEU A 37 13.53 -15.12 -26.69
N TYR A 38 12.71 -14.07 -26.82
CA TYR A 38 11.25 -14.19 -26.83
C TYR A 38 10.72 -14.98 -28.04
N ILE A 39 11.28 -14.80 -29.24
CA ILE A 39 10.93 -15.60 -30.42
C ILE A 39 11.20 -17.08 -30.16
N SER A 40 12.40 -17.43 -29.66
CA SER A 40 12.74 -18.82 -29.37
C SER A 40 11.82 -19.44 -28.30
N HIS A 41 11.61 -18.77 -27.16
CA HIS A 41 10.72 -19.26 -26.11
C HIS A 41 9.28 -19.43 -26.62
N SER A 42 8.77 -18.48 -27.42
CA SER A 42 7.47 -18.56 -28.08
C SER A 42 7.37 -19.78 -29.01
N LEU A 43 8.38 -20.04 -29.84
CA LEU A 43 8.38 -21.19 -30.76
C LEU A 43 8.53 -22.53 -30.00
N SER A 44 9.23 -22.56 -28.86
CA SER A 44 9.32 -23.74 -27.99
C SER A 44 7.96 -24.08 -27.39
N THR A 45 7.35 -23.14 -26.66
CA THR A 45 6.04 -23.35 -26.01
C THR A 45 4.93 -23.56 -27.03
N TRP A 46 4.82 -22.73 -28.08
CA TRP A 46 3.75 -22.87 -29.09
C TRP A 46 3.70 -24.29 -29.65
N ASN A 47 4.83 -24.81 -30.13
CA ASN A 47 4.90 -26.15 -30.68
C ASN A 47 4.65 -27.24 -29.64
N SER A 48 5.17 -27.10 -28.40
CA SER A 48 4.88 -28.09 -27.35
C SER A 48 3.38 -28.14 -27.04
N ARG A 49 2.71 -27.00 -26.87
CA ARG A 49 1.25 -26.95 -26.59
C ARG A 49 0.40 -27.40 -27.79
N MET A 50 0.82 -27.05 -29.01
CA MET A 50 0.17 -27.49 -30.25
C MET A 50 0.28 -29.01 -30.43
N PHE A 51 1.44 -29.61 -30.15
CA PHE A 51 1.63 -31.07 -30.20
C PHE A 51 0.97 -31.79 -29.01
N GLU A 52 1.11 -31.26 -27.79
CA GLU A 52 0.51 -31.79 -26.55
C GLU A 52 -1.01 -31.93 -26.67
N PHE A 53 -1.69 -30.99 -27.33
CA PHE A 53 -3.11 -31.13 -27.62
C PHE A 53 -3.39 -31.88 -28.94
N GLY A 54 -2.66 -31.56 -30.01
CA GLY A 54 -2.86 -32.12 -31.34
C GLY A 54 -2.69 -33.64 -31.40
N ALA A 55 -1.62 -34.17 -30.79
CA ALA A 55 -1.39 -35.61 -30.69
C ALA A 55 -2.61 -36.33 -30.11
N VAL A 56 -3.21 -35.80 -29.05
CA VAL A 56 -4.32 -36.47 -28.36
C VAL A 56 -5.65 -36.33 -29.13
N LEU A 57 -5.83 -35.29 -29.97
CA LEU A 57 -6.88 -35.28 -31.01
C LEU A 57 -6.63 -36.40 -32.02
N PHE A 58 -5.40 -36.55 -32.51
CA PHE A 58 -5.07 -37.57 -33.51
C PHE A 58 -5.34 -38.98 -32.94
N LEU A 59 -5.02 -39.24 -31.67
CA LEU A 59 -5.41 -40.50 -30.99
C LEU A 59 -6.93 -40.70 -30.95
N ALA A 60 -7.71 -39.67 -30.66
CA ALA A 60 -9.18 -39.75 -30.63
C ALA A 60 -9.79 -40.06 -32.01
N SER A 61 -9.19 -39.52 -33.08
CA SER A 61 -9.60 -39.77 -34.48
C SER A 61 -9.09 -41.11 -35.03
N ILE A 62 -7.96 -41.63 -34.53
CA ILE A 62 -7.39 -42.95 -34.89
C ILE A 62 -8.11 -44.09 -34.17
N PHE A 63 -8.48 -43.90 -32.90
CA PHE A 63 -9.15 -44.89 -32.05
C PHE A 63 -10.55 -44.41 -31.62
N PRO A 64 -11.51 -44.25 -32.55
CA PRO A 64 -12.86 -43.80 -32.22
C PRO A 64 -13.56 -44.80 -31.28
N GLY A 65 -14.44 -44.28 -30.42
CA GLY A 65 -15.24 -45.09 -29.49
C GLY A 65 -14.51 -45.53 -28.20
N THR A 66 -13.28 -45.08 -27.94
CA THR A 66 -12.58 -45.36 -26.67
C THR A 66 -11.79 -44.16 -26.15
N LEU A 67 -11.84 -43.96 -24.83
CA LEU A 67 -11.09 -42.95 -24.09
C LEU A 67 -9.70 -43.45 -23.65
N LEU A 68 -9.44 -44.76 -23.77
CA LEU A 68 -8.30 -45.44 -23.16
C LEU A 68 -6.96 -44.91 -23.70
N TYR A 69 -6.74 -44.94 -25.01
CA TYR A 69 -5.46 -44.56 -25.62
C TYR A 69 -5.07 -43.12 -25.31
N ALA A 70 -6.03 -42.19 -25.41
CA ALA A 70 -5.84 -40.78 -25.06
C ALA A 70 -5.48 -40.59 -23.57
N SER A 71 -6.16 -41.33 -22.68
CA SER A 71 -5.95 -41.25 -21.23
C SER A 71 -4.62 -41.87 -20.78
N VAL A 72 -4.24 -43.02 -21.35
CA VAL A 72 -2.94 -43.67 -21.11
C VAL A 72 -1.79 -42.78 -21.60
N TYR A 73 -1.91 -42.20 -22.80
CA TYR A 73 -0.92 -41.26 -23.33
C TYR A 73 -0.72 -40.06 -22.39
N ALA A 74 -1.81 -39.43 -21.95
CA ALA A 74 -1.76 -38.26 -21.05
C ALA A 74 -1.17 -38.62 -19.67
N LEU A 75 -1.62 -39.74 -19.08
CA LEU A 75 -1.11 -40.22 -17.79
C LEU A 75 0.41 -40.48 -17.84
N VAL A 76 0.88 -41.25 -18.83
CA VAL A 76 2.29 -41.66 -18.93
C VAL A 76 3.19 -40.46 -19.26
N ARG A 77 2.76 -39.57 -20.17
CA ARG A 77 3.46 -38.31 -20.48
C ARG A 77 3.63 -37.45 -19.22
N SER A 78 2.55 -37.21 -18.48
CA SER A 78 2.60 -36.37 -17.27
C SER A 78 3.40 -37.02 -16.12
N LEU A 79 3.23 -38.32 -15.90
CA LEU A 79 3.98 -39.07 -14.90
C LEU A 79 5.49 -39.06 -15.17
N SER A 80 5.91 -39.15 -16.43
CA SER A 80 7.33 -39.08 -16.81
C SER A 80 8.00 -37.77 -16.37
N ALA A 81 7.31 -36.64 -16.53
CA ALA A 81 7.80 -35.32 -16.13
C ALA A 81 7.91 -35.18 -14.60
N VAL A 82 6.94 -35.71 -13.85
CA VAL A 82 6.98 -35.71 -12.37
C VAL A 82 8.16 -36.54 -11.86
N LEU A 83 8.27 -37.80 -12.29
CA LEU A 83 9.28 -38.75 -11.77
C LEU A 83 10.72 -38.38 -12.11
N LEU A 84 10.96 -37.74 -13.26
CA LEU A 84 12.31 -37.45 -13.75
C LEU A 84 12.73 -35.98 -13.55
N SER A 85 11.86 -35.13 -13.01
CA SER A 85 12.11 -33.69 -12.77
C SER A 85 13.42 -33.39 -12.04
N SER A 86 13.75 -34.14 -10.99
CA SER A 86 14.97 -33.96 -10.18
C SER A 86 16.25 -34.37 -10.92
N TRP A 87 16.19 -35.46 -11.69
CA TRP A 87 17.28 -35.90 -12.57
C TRP A 87 17.52 -34.88 -13.71
N LEU A 88 16.43 -34.35 -14.27
CA LEU A 88 16.45 -33.39 -15.36
C LEU A 88 17.17 -32.09 -14.98
N GLY A 89 16.89 -31.55 -13.79
CA GLY A 89 17.62 -30.39 -13.23
C GLY A 89 19.11 -30.67 -13.11
N SER A 90 19.49 -31.72 -12.37
CA SER A 90 20.91 -32.09 -12.20
C SER A 90 21.64 -32.41 -13.51
N MET A 91 20.94 -32.79 -14.59
CA MET A 91 21.53 -32.96 -15.92
C MET A 91 21.78 -31.61 -16.59
N VAL A 92 20.84 -30.66 -16.50
CA VAL A 92 21.01 -29.29 -17.02
C VAL A 92 22.20 -28.62 -16.34
N ASP A 93 22.25 -28.64 -14.99
CA ASP A 93 23.30 -27.97 -14.19
C ASP A 93 24.73 -28.45 -14.49
N ARG A 94 24.88 -29.74 -14.83
CA ARG A 94 26.15 -30.38 -15.20
C ARG A 94 26.54 -30.18 -16.66
N SER A 95 25.65 -29.63 -17.48
CA SER A 95 25.83 -29.56 -18.93
C SER A 95 26.27 -28.17 -19.39
N ASN A 96 27.05 -28.13 -20.46
CA ASN A 96 27.50 -26.88 -21.08
C ASN A 96 26.28 -26.09 -21.61
N ARG A 97 25.94 -24.95 -21.00
CA ARG A 97 24.79 -24.06 -21.29
C ARG A 97 24.26 -24.10 -22.75
N LEU A 98 25.10 -23.76 -23.74
CA LEU A 98 24.70 -23.78 -25.16
C LEU A 98 24.44 -25.17 -25.72
N LYS A 99 25.23 -26.18 -25.32
CA LYS A 99 25.05 -27.57 -25.74
C LYS A 99 23.76 -28.14 -25.15
N ALA A 100 23.46 -27.81 -23.89
CA ALA A 100 22.24 -28.18 -23.18
C ALA A 100 20.99 -27.77 -23.98
N ILE A 101 20.86 -26.46 -24.23
CA ILE A 101 19.67 -25.88 -24.88
C ILE A 101 19.56 -26.32 -26.35
N ARG A 102 20.66 -26.39 -27.09
CA ARG A 102 20.63 -26.91 -28.48
C ARG A 102 20.19 -28.38 -28.52
N LEU A 103 20.64 -29.18 -27.55
CA LEU A 103 20.29 -30.59 -27.46
C LEU A 103 18.83 -30.77 -27.02
N SER A 104 18.31 -29.97 -26.08
CA SER A 104 16.89 -30.00 -25.71
C SER A 104 15.97 -29.59 -26.86
N ILE A 105 16.33 -28.59 -27.67
CA ILE A 105 15.56 -28.25 -28.88
C ILE A 105 15.53 -29.45 -29.84
N ILE A 106 16.67 -30.07 -30.15
CA ILE A 106 16.72 -31.21 -31.08
C ILE A 106 15.90 -32.40 -30.53
N TRP A 107 16.01 -32.71 -29.23
CA TRP A 107 15.22 -33.77 -28.59
C TRP A 107 13.75 -33.39 -28.31
N GLN A 108 13.36 -32.12 -28.45
CA GLN A 108 11.95 -31.73 -28.51
C GLN A 108 11.40 -31.93 -29.92
N ARG A 109 12.15 -31.52 -30.96
CA ARG A 109 11.70 -31.50 -32.36
C ARG A 109 11.71 -32.89 -33.02
N LEU A 110 12.69 -33.74 -32.71
CA LEU A 110 12.83 -35.07 -33.30
C LEU A 110 11.70 -36.04 -32.90
N PRO A 111 11.31 -36.18 -31.61
CA PRO A 111 10.21 -37.06 -31.24
C PRO A 111 8.84 -36.61 -31.76
N VAL A 112 8.62 -35.30 -31.95
CA VAL A 112 7.42 -34.78 -32.64
C VAL A 112 7.39 -35.25 -34.09
N ALA A 113 8.50 -35.11 -34.83
CA ALA A 113 8.57 -35.53 -36.23
C ALA A 113 8.36 -37.05 -36.40
N LEU A 114 8.99 -37.85 -35.53
CA LEU A 114 8.79 -39.30 -35.48
C LEU A 114 7.34 -39.68 -35.09
N SER A 115 6.74 -38.96 -34.14
CA SER A 115 5.34 -39.18 -33.76
C SER A 115 4.37 -38.86 -34.90
N CYS A 116 4.59 -37.78 -35.66
CA CYS A 116 3.81 -37.48 -36.85
C CYS A 116 3.91 -38.60 -37.90
N ALA A 117 5.11 -39.16 -38.13
CA ALA A 117 5.27 -40.32 -39.01
C ALA A 117 4.50 -41.55 -38.49
N CYS A 118 4.56 -41.83 -37.17
CA CYS A 118 3.77 -42.89 -36.55
C CYS A 118 2.26 -42.64 -36.63
N PHE A 119 1.78 -41.39 -36.56
CA PHE A 119 0.36 -41.06 -36.74
C PHE A 119 -0.11 -41.24 -38.19
N VAL A 120 0.71 -40.87 -39.19
CA VAL A 120 0.41 -41.17 -40.60
C VAL A 120 0.40 -42.70 -40.85
N ALA A 121 1.30 -43.44 -40.22
CA ALA A 121 1.31 -44.91 -40.28
C ALA A 121 0.06 -45.52 -39.61
N LEU A 122 -0.35 -45.03 -38.43
CA LEU A 122 -1.58 -45.47 -37.77
C LEU A 122 -2.83 -45.16 -38.62
N LEU A 123 -2.88 -44.02 -39.31
CA LEU A 123 -3.95 -43.65 -40.26
C LEU A 123 -3.90 -44.38 -41.62
N THR A 124 -2.97 -45.32 -41.82
CA THR A 124 -2.82 -46.11 -43.05
C THR A 124 -2.60 -47.62 -42.81
N THR A 125 -2.46 -48.07 -41.56
CA THR A 125 -2.15 -49.46 -41.22
C THR A 125 -3.37 -50.38 -41.34
N SER A 126 -3.35 -51.25 -42.34
CA SER A 126 -4.24 -52.44 -42.46
C SER A 126 -3.50 -53.74 -42.08
N GLY A 127 -2.44 -53.64 -41.27
CA GLY A 127 -1.54 -54.74 -40.92
C GLY A 127 -2.01 -55.61 -39.75
N PRO A 128 -1.21 -56.64 -39.36
CA PRO A 128 -1.56 -57.55 -38.27
C PRO A 128 -1.70 -56.82 -36.92
N SER A 129 -2.58 -57.38 -36.07
CA SER A 129 -3.16 -56.74 -34.89
C SER A 129 -2.16 -56.16 -33.86
N TYR A 130 -0.92 -56.66 -33.80
CA TYR A 130 0.10 -56.17 -32.87
C TYR A 130 0.79 -54.86 -33.31
N ILE A 131 0.69 -54.45 -34.58
CA ILE A 131 1.40 -53.26 -35.08
C ILE A 131 0.80 -51.97 -34.50
N SER A 132 -0.53 -51.87 -34.41
CA SER A 132 -1.21 -50.69 -33.88
C SER A 132 -0.86 -50.37 -32.41
N PRO A 133 -0.96 -51.31 -31.44
CA PRO A 133 -0.55 -51.06 -30.07
C PRO A 133 0.97 -50.83 -29.93
N LEU A 134 1.80 -51.44 -30.78
CA LEU A 134 3.24 -51.17 -30.81
C LEU A 134 3.55 -49.73 -31.25
N LEU A 135 2.90 -49.24 -32.31
CA LEU A 135 3.03 -47.85 -32.75
C LEU A 135 2.50 -46.85 -31.71
N PHE A 136 1.40 -47.17 -31.02
CA PHE A 136 0.90 -46.38 -29.90
C PHE A 136 1.89 -46.32 -28.72
N ALA A 137 2.53 -47.45 -28.37
CA ALA A 137 3.56 -47.48 -27.34
C ALA A 137 4.78 -46.63 -27.72
N VAL A 138 5.23 -46.71 -28.98
CA VAL A 138 6.31 -45.86 -29.52
C VAL A 138 5.94 -44.38 -29.45
N VAL A 139 4.74 -43.99 -29.91
CA VAL A 139 4.23 -42.61 -29.80
C VAL A 139 4.19 -42.12 -28.35
N THR A 140 3.77 -42.96 -27.42
CA THR A 140 3.69 -42.61 -25.99
C THR A 140 5.08 -42.40 -25.38
N LEU A 141 6.07 -43.23 -25.74
CA LEU A 141 7.47 -43.05 -25.33
C LEU A 141 8.08 -41.79 -25.96
N LEU A 142 7.88 -41.54 -27.25
CA LEU A 142 8.32 -40.33 -27.94
C LEU A 142 7.72 -39.05 -27.31
N ALA A 143 6.46 -39.11 -26.86
CA ALA A 143 5.82 -38.02 -26.14
C ALA A 143 6.38 -37.79 -24.72
N CYS A 144 6.96 -38.81 -24.08
CA CYS A 144 7.72 -38.62 -22.84
C CYS A 144 9.05 -37.90 -23.13
N PHE A 145 9.78 -38.31 -24.18
CA PHE A 145 11.01 -37.63 -24.60
C PHE A 145 10.76 -36.16 -24.97
N GLU A 146 9.70 -35.84 -25.73
CA GLU A 146 9.34 -34.43 -26.01
C GLU A 146 9.03 -33.66 -24.73
N LYS A 147 8.26 -34.23 -23.80
CA LYS A 147 7.89 -33.55 -22.55
C LYS A 147 9.11 -33.23 -21.69
N LEU A 148 10.05 -34.18 -21.58
CA LEU A 148 11.30 -34.01 -20.84
C LEU A 148 12.22 -32.99 -21.53
N ALA A 149 12.34 -33.05 -22.86
CA ALA A 149 13.15 -32.11 -23.63
C ALA A 149 12.60 -30.68 -23.57
N TYR A 150 11.28 -30.50 -23.71
CA TYR A 150 10.62 -29.21 -23.48
C TYR A 150 10.86 -28.70 -22.05
N THR A 151 10.67 -29.55 -21.03
CA THR A 151 10.86 -29.17 -19.62
C THR A 151 12.32 -28.75 -19.34
N ALA A 152 13.31 -29.45 -19.92
CA ALA A 152 14.72 -29.06 -19.85
C ALA A 152 14.98 -27.71 -20.54
N ASN A 153 14.36 -27.49 -21.70
CA ASN A 153 14.45 -26.23 -22.43
C ASN A 153 13.89 -25.05 -21.62
N THR A 154 12.70 -25.21 -21.04
CA THR A 154 12.07 -24.21 -20.17
C THR A 154 12.91 -23.93 -18.92
N VAL A 155 13.43 -24.96 -18.24
CA VAL A 155 14.28 -24.77 -17.05
C VAL A 155 15.57 -24.03 -17.40
N ALA A 156 16.28 -24.45 -18.45
CA ALA A 156 17.53 -23.81 -18.87
C ALA A 156 17.31 -22.35 -19.35
N VAL A 157 16.19 -22.07 -20.02
CA VAL A 157 15.83 -20.70 -20.45
C VAL A 157 15.39 -19.83 -19.27
N GLU A 158 14.41 -20.26 -18.46
CA GLU A 158 13.81 -19.42 -17.41
C GLU A 158 14.63 -19.32 -16.12
N ARG A 159 15.43 -20.33 -15.78
CA ARG A 159 16.10 -20.41 -14.46
C ARG A 159 17.60 -20.21 -14.50
N ASP A 160 18.22 -20.27 -15.67
CA ASP A 160 19.65 -19.99 -15.87
C ASP A 160 19.85 -18.84 -16.85
N TRP A 161 19.46 -19.01 -18.13
CA TRP A 161 19.72 -18.00 -19.16
C TRP A 161 18.97 -16.69 -18.93
N ALA A 162 17.73 -16.72 -18.43
CA ALA A 162 16.98 -15.51 -18.10
C ALA A 162 17.71 -14.66 -17.07
N ILE A 163 18.34 -15.27 -16.07
CA ILE A 163 19.12 -14.56 -15.06
C ILE A 163 20.36 -13.93 -15.71
N VAL A 164 21.17 -14.72 -16.44
CA VAL A 164 22.40 -14.21 -17.06
C VAL A 164 22.12 -13.12 -18.11
N VAL A 165 21.08 -13.27 -18.93
CA VAL A 165 20.71 -12.26 -19.95
C VAL A 165 20.08 -11.01 -19.31
N SER A 166 19.36 -11.16 -18.20
CA SER A 166 18.84 -10.04 -17.42
C SER A 166 19.97 -9.21 -16.81
N ASP A 167 20.96 -9.88 -16.21
CA ASP A 167 22.12 -9.24 -15.59
C ASP A 167 23.04 -8.58 -16.64
N ALA A 168 23.34 -9.28 -17.74
CA ALA A 168 24.18 -8.78 -18.82
C ALA A 168 23.57 -7.58 -19.58
N LEU A 169 22.25 -7.56 -19.73
CA LEU A 169 21.53 -6.45 -20.40
C LEU A 169 21.04 -5.36 -19.43
N GLN A 170 21.30 -5.50 -18.12
CA GLN A 170 20.81 -4.62 -17.05
C GLN A 170 19.28 -4.39 -17.08
N ILE A 171 18.53 -5.43 -17.48
CA ILE A 171 17.06 -5.44 -17.50
C ILE A 171 16.58 -6.04 -16.18
N PRO A 172 15.51 -5.52 -15.53
CA PRO A 172 14.96 -6.16 -14.34
C PRO A 172 14.49 -7.60 -14.58
N ARG A 173 14.97 -8.55 -13.76
CA ARG A 173 14.61 -9.98 -13.83
C ARG A 173 13.10 -10.22 -13.80
N GLN A 174 12.35 -9.31 -13.18
CA GLN A 174 10.89 -9.36 -13.07
C GLN A 174 10.20 -9.15 -14.44
N ASP A 175 10.63 -8.18 -15.25
CA ASP A 175 10.02 -7.86 -16.55
C ASP A 175 10.25 -8.95 -17.60
N LEU A 176 11.44 -9.54 -17.57
CA LEU A 176 11.80 -10.68 -18.41
C LEU A 176 10.91 -11.89 -18.09
N ASN A 177 10.81 -12.25 -16.81
CA ASN A 177 9.98 -13.36 -16.34
C ASN A 177 8.47 -13.11 -16.55
N ALA A 178 8.00 -11.87 -16.36
CA ALA A 178 6.61 -11.49 -16.66
C ALA A 178 6.31 -11.59 -18.17
N SER A 179 7.28 -11.28 -19.03
CA SER A 179 7.15 -11.42 -20.48
C SER A 179 7.13 -12.88 -20.94
N MET A 180 7.98 -13.73 -20.36
CA MET A 180 7.93 -15.19 -20.56
C MET A 180 6.56 -15.75 -20.12
N ARG A 181 6.09 -15.43 -18.90
CA ARG A 181 4.78 -15.91 -18.40
C ARG A 181 3.59 -15.43 -19.26
N ARG A 182 3.67 -14.25 -19.89
CA ARG A 182 2.66 -13.77 -20.86
C ARG A 182 2.66 -14.60 -22.15
N ILE A 183 3.83 -14.91 -22.69
CA ILE A 183 4.00 -15.79 -23.86
C ILE A 183 3.42 -17.19 -23.55
N ASP A 184 3.74 -17.75 -22.37
CA ASP A 184 3.30 -19.10 -22.00
C ASP A 184 1.77 -19.21 -21.87
N LEU A 185 1.12 -18.18 -21.28
CA LEU A 185 -0.34 -18.09 -21.19
C LEU A 185 -1.00 -17.95 -22.58
N PHE A 186 -0.46 -17.09 -23.44
CA PHE A 186 -0.95 -16.91 -24.82
C PHE A 186 -0.87 -18.22 -25.62
N CYS A 187 0.28 -18.90 -25.58
CA CYS A 187 0.46 -20.19 -26.25
C CYS A 187 -0.44 -21.29 -25.68
N LYS A 188 -0.64 -21.33 -24.35
CA LYS A 188 -1.53 -22.29 -23.67
C LYS A 188 -2.98 -22.18 -24.14
N LEU A 189 -3.45 -20.96 -24.43
CA LEU A 189 -4.84 -20.71 -24.86
C LEU A 189 -5.01 -20.85 -26.38
N LEU A 190 -4.13 -20.26 -27.20
CA LEU A 190 -4.34 -20.14 -28.64
C LEU A 190 -3.84 -21.35 -29.46
N ALA A 191 -2.67 -21.92 -29.12
CA ALA A 191 -2.09 -23.01 -29.89
C ALA A 191 -3.00 -24.27 -29.97
N PRO A 192 -3.69 -24.67 -28.87
CA PRO A 192 -4.66 -25.76 -28.93
C PRO A 192 -5.88 -25.43 -29.83
N VAL A 193 -6.38 -24.19 -29.80
CA VAL A 193 -7.52 -23.76 -30.64
C VAL A 193 -7.16 -23.90 -32.12
N VAL A 194 -6.00 -23.39 -32.53
CA VAL A 194 -5.52 -23.47 -33.92
C VAL A 194 -5.46 -24.92 -34.42
N ILE A 195 -4.86 -25.85 -33.65
CA ILE A 195 -4.78 -27.25 -34.11
C ILE A 195 -6.16 -27.94 -34.14
N SER A 196 -7.10 -27.59 -33.25
CA SER A 196 -8.49 -28.10 -33.33
C SER A 196 -9.31 -27.51 -34.49
N LEU A 197 -8.97 -26.32 -35.03
CA LEU A 197 -9.56 -25.88 -36.29
C LEU A 197 -9.01 -26.69 -37.46
N ILE A 198 -7.70 -26.94 -37.52
CA ILE A 198 -7.09 -27.66 -38.64
C ILE A 198 -7.53 -29.13 -38.67
N ASP A 199 -7.60 -29.78 -37.51
CA ASP A 199 -8.10 -31.15 -37.36
C ASP A 199 -9.58 -31.28 -37.74
N SER A 200 -10.40 -30.24 -37.49
CA SER A 200 -11.83 -30.26 -37.87
C SER A 200 -12.08 -30.22 -39.38
N PHE A 201 -11.09 -29.81 -40.19
CA PHE A 201 -11.09 -30.01 -41.64
C PHE A 201 -10.54 -31.38 -42.02
N SER A 202 -9.38 -31.79 -41.47
CA SER A 202 -8.84 -33.14 -41.63
C SER A 202 -7.68 -33.43 -40.68
N THR A 203 -7.78 -34.51 -39.91
CA THR A 203 -6.67 -35.05 -39.09
C THR A 203 -5.39 -35.32 -39.89
N ARG A 204 -5.50 -35.77 -41.16
CA ARG A 204 -4.33 -35.95 -42.02
C ARG A 204 -3.63 -34.62 -42.31
N VAL A 205 -4.39 -33.57 -42.62
CA VAL A 205 -3.83 -32.22 -42.81
C VAL A 205 -3.24 -31.70 -41.50
N ALA A 206 -3.92 -31.88 -40.37
CA ALA A 206 -3.43 -31.45 -39.07
C ALA A 206 -2.09 -32.09 -38.66
N ILE A 207 -1.88 -33.39 -38.95
CA ILE A 207 -0.59 -34.05 -38.73
C ILE A 207 0.50 -33.49 -39.66
N TRP A 208 0.22 -33.30 -40.95
CA TRP A 208 1.18 -32.71 -41.89
C TRP A 208 1.51 -31.25 -41.56
N THR A 209 0.53 -30.44 -41.14
CA THR A 209 0.75 -29.08 -40.65
C THR A 209 1.54 -29.08 -39.35
N THR A 210 1.27 -30.02 -38.42
CA THR A 210 2.08 -30.18 -37.19
C THR A 210 3.54 -30.49 -37.52
N LEU A 211 3.78 -31.41 -38.47
CA LEU A 211 5.12 -31.72 -38.94
C LEU A 211 5.81 -30.53 -39.62
N GLY A 212 5.09 -29.80 -40.48
CA GLY A 212 5.61 -28.64 -41.23
C GLY A 212 5.94 -27.43 -40.35
N ILE A 213 5.10 -27.12 -39.35
CA ILE A 213 5.39 -26.08 -38.35
C ILE A 213 6.58 -26.54 -37.48
N ASN A 214 6.55 -27.77 -36.96
CA ASN A 214 7.66 -28.31 -36.15
C ASN A 214 9.00 -28.25 -36.90
N ALA A 215 9.03 -28.62 -38.19
CA ALA A 215 10.23 -28.60 -39.02
C ALA A 215 10.72 -27.17 -39.37
N SER A 216 9.82 -26.24 -39.69
CA SER A 216 10.19 -24.86 -40.02
C SER A 216 10.65 -24.07 -38.78
N CYS A 217 10.06 -24.31 -37.61
CA CYS A 217 10.44 -23.65 -36.37
C CYS A 217 11.86 -24.04 -35.89
N VAL A 218 12.36 -25.27 -36.13
CA VAL A 218 13.68 -25.72 -35.64
C VAL A 218 14.78 -24.74 -36.02
N LEU A 219 14.83 -24.35 -37.30
CA LEU A 219 15.91 -23.50 -37.82
C LEU A 219 15.87 -22.11 -37.20
N VAL A 220 14.67 -21.51 -37.14
CA VAL A 220 14.48 -20.16 -36.56
C VAL A 220 14.87 -20.14 -35.08
N GLU A 221 14.42 -21.13 -34.31
CA GLU A 221 14.69 -21.28 -32.88
C GLU A 221 16.19 -21.53 -32.60
N TYR A 222 16.81 -22.46 -33.33
CA TYR A 222 18.22 -22.81 -33.19
C TYR A 222 19.15 -21.65 -33.56
N PHE A 223 18.85 -20.90 -34.63
CA PHE A 223 19.61 -19.71 -34.99
C PHE A 223 19.35 -18.52 -34.05
N ALA A 224 18.12 -18.35 -33.54
CA ALA A 224 17.82 -17.30 -32.58
C ALA A 224 18.65 -17.46 -31.29
N ILE A 225 18.67 -18.66 -30.69
CA ILE A 225 19.50 -18.96 -29.51
C ILE A 225 21.00 -18.88 -29.81
N ALA A 226 21.44 -19.34 -30.98
CA ALA A 226 22.83 -19.18 -31.39
C ALA A 226 23.26 -17.71 -31.47
N GLN A 227 22.35 -16.82 -31.90
CA GLN A 227 22.59 -15.37 -31.94
C GLN A 227 22.52 -14.72 -30.55
N VAL A 228 21.62 -15.16 -29.65
CA VAL A 228 21.60 -14.71 -28.24
C VAL A 228 22.92 -15.04 -27.55
N TYR A 229 23.37 -16.30 -27.63
CA TYR A 229 24.64 -16.73 -27.03
C TYR A 229 25.86 -15.99 -27.60
N LYS A 230 25.88 -15.68 -28.90
CA LYS A 230 26.96 -14.88 -29.50
C LYS A 230 26.92 -13.39 -29.07
N SER A 231 25.78 -12.91 -28.58
CA SER A 231 25.59 -11.50 -28.19
C SER A 231 25.72 -11.23 -26.69
N VAL A 232 25.80 -12.26 -25.85
CA VAL A 232 25.90 -12.16 -24.38
C VAL A 232 27.06 -13.04 -23.91
N PRO A 233 28.28 -12.49 -23.74
CA PRO A 233 29.48 -13.27 -23.43
C PRO A 233 29.44 -13.96 -22.06
N GLU A 234 28.68 -13.46 -21.10
CA GLU A 234 28.53 -14.02 -19.74
C GLU A 234 27.83 -15.40 -19.72
N LEU A 235 27.23 -15.82 -20.85
CA LEU A 235 26.73 -17.18 -21.04
C LEU A 235 27.86 -18.21 -21.20
N VAL A 236 29.10 -17.78 -21.47
CA VAL A 236 30.29 -18.63 -21.52
C VAL A 236 30.79 -18.88 -20.09
N ARG A 237 30.57 -20.09 -19.56
CA ARG A 237 31.17 -20.54 -18.29
C ARG A 237 32.63 -20.89 -18.51
N ASN A 238 33.55 -20.02 -18.08
CA ASN A 238 34.95 -20.42 -17.88
C ASN A 238 34.96 -21.54 -16.81
N GLN A 239 35.54 -22.69 -17.13
CA GLN A 239 35.50 -23.86 -16.24
C GLN A 239 36.63 -23.87 -15.18
N GLU A 240 37.57 -22.91 -15.23
CA GLU A 240 38.83 -22.91 -14.47
C GLU A 240 38.69 -22.61 -12.96
N THR A 241 37.47 -22.51 -12.43
CA THR A 241 37.21 -22.11 -11.02
C THR A 241 36.68 -23.24 -10.13
N ASP A 242 36.18 -24.34 -10.68
CA ASP A 242 35.63 -25.47 -9.89
C ASP A 242 36.68 -26.55 -9.57
N ASP A 243 37.68 -26.77 -10.43
CA ASP A 243 38.65 -27.87 -10.24
C ASP A 243 39.64 -27.63 -9.08
N ASN A 244 39.84 -26.37 -8.66
CA ASN A 244 40.77 -25.98 -7.59
C ASN A 244 40.20 -26.11 -6.15
N GLN A 245 39.06 -26.77 -5.94
CA GLN A 245 38.48 -26.97 -4.60
C GLN A 245 38.38 -28.45 -4.15
N ASN A 246 38.91 -29.41 -4.93
CA ASN A 246 38.86 -30.84 -4.61
C ASN A 246 40.19 -31.48 -4.15
N GLU A 247 41.20 -30.68 -3.77
CA GLU A 247 42.45 -31.17 -3.15
C GLU A 247 42.44 -31.11 -1.60
N GLY A 248 41.24 -31.08 -0.98
CA GLY A 248 41.06 -31.12 0.47
C GLY A 248 40.39 -32.41 0.96
N GLU A 249 41.01 -33.07 1.94
CA GLU A 249 40.44 -34.13 2.80
C GLU A 249 40.20 -35.54 2.19
N GLU A 250 41.27 -36.17 1.70
CA GLU A 250 41.63 -37.48 2.27
C GLU A 250 42.60 -37.21 3.45
N THR A 251 42.59 -37.87 4.62
CA THR A 251 42.06 -39.19 5.01
C THR A 251 41.59 -39.18 6.48
N THR A 252 40.60 -40.02 6.81
CA THR A 252 40.67 -40.82 8.06
C THR A 252 39.81 -42.07 7.93
N SER A 253 40.43 -43.24 7.99
CA SER A 253 39.70 -44.51 7.95
C SER A 253 39.18 -44.88 9.34
N ASP A 254 37.89 -45.19 9.45
CA ASP A 254 37.48 -46.29 10.32
C ASP A 254 36.31 -47.08 9.71
N GLY A 255 36.38 -48.41 9.81
CA GLY A 255 35.56 -49.34 9.04
C GLY A 255 34.67 -50.21 9.90
N GLN A 256 33.37 -49.90 9.97
CA GLN A 256 32.34 -50.80 10.50
C GLN A 256 30.90 -50.41 10.08
N ASN A 257 29.97 -51.37 10.14
CA ASN A 257 28.51 -51.21 9.99
C ASN A 257 27.93 -50.85 8.59
N SER A 258 28.43 -51.51 7.53
CA SER A 258 27.89 -51.42 6.15
C SER A 258 26.38 -51.74 5.99
N GLN A 259 25.70 -52.33 6.98
CA GLN A 259 24.30 -52.79 6.87
C GLN A 259 23.22 -51.91 7.55
N ARG A 260 23.57 -50.80 8.23
CA ARG A 260 22.57 -49.86 8.79
C ARG A 260 22.34 -48.59 7.97
N SER A 261 23.21 -48.30 7.00
CA SER A 261 23.20 -47.04 6.24
C SER A 261 21.93 -46.83 5.41
N ILE A 262 21.52 -47.81 4.59
CA ILE A 262 20.41 -47.65 3.63
C ILE A 262 19.07 -47.36 4.33
N ALA A 263 18.80 -48.01 5.46
CA ALA A 263 17.58 -47.76 6.23
C ALA A 263 17.59 -46.34 6.86
N HIS A 264 18.73 -45.86 7.33
CA HIS A 264 18.82 -44.53 7.93
C HIS A 264 18.79 -43.42 6.85
N SER A 265 19.45 -43.61 5.71
CA SER A 265 19.42 -42.65 4.60
C SER A 265 18.04 -42.57 3.94
N THR A 266 17.33 -43.69 3.75
CA THR A 266 15.95 -43.67 3.25
C THR A 266 14.95 -43.10 4.26
N VAL A 267 15.10 -43.34 5.57
CA VAL A 267 14.29 -42.65 6.60
C VAL A 267 14.59 -41.16 6.66
N GLN A 268 15.85 -40.75 6.46
CA GLN A 268 16.24 -39.33 6.45
C GLN A 268 15.75 -38.61 5.18
N TYR A 269 15.84 -39.27 4.02
CA TYR A 269 15.27 -38.80 2.74
C TYR A 269 13.74 -38.74 2.79
N ALA A 270 13.07 -39.73 3.39
CA ALA A 270 11.63 -39.69 3.61
C ALA A 270 11.24 -38.55 4.57
N ARG A 271 12.03 -38.29 5.62
CA ARG A 271 11.79 -37.15 6.53
C ARG A 271 11.97 -35.80 5.84
N SER A 272 12.98 -35.61 4.99
CA SER A 272 13.13 -34.38 4.21
C SER A 272 12.05 -34.24 3.14
N ALA A 273 11.63 -35.33 2.48
CA ALA A 273 10.53 -35.34 1.53
C ALA A 273 9.16 -35.05 2.18
N LEU A 274 8.88 -35.53 3.39
CA LEU A 274 7.63 -35.25 4.12
C LEU A 274 7.60 -33.87 4.80
N ALA A 275 8.73 -33.20 4.99
CA ALA A 275 8.77 -31.92 5.70
C ALA A 275 7.97 -30.80 5.00
N PRO A 276 8.08 -30.57 3.67
CA PRO A 276 7.24 -29.60 2.95
C PRO A 276 5.74 -29.91 3.04
N TRP A 277 5.35 -31.19 2.92
CA TRP A 277 3.95 -31.61 3.07
C TRP A 277 3.40 -31.33 4.47
N ARG A 278 4.21 -31.53 5.51
CA ARG A 278 3.84 -31.19 6.90
C ARG A 278 3.69 -29.67 7.09
N GLU A 279 4.59 -28.88 6.51
CA GLU A 279 4.51 -27.42 6.53
C GLU A 279 3.25 -26.92 5.81
N TYR A 280 3.02 -27.40 4.58
CA TYR A 280 1.84 -27.12 3.76
C TYR A 280 0.51 -27.42 4.48
N VAL A 281 0.38 -28.60 5.10
CA VAL A 281 -0.83 -28.98 5.87
C VAL A 281 -0.99 -28.17 7.17
N SER A 282 0.08 -27.60 7.72
CA SER A 282 0.03 -26.74 8.90
C SER A 282 -0.35 -25.29 8.62
N SER A 283 -0.28 -24.85 7.35
CA SER A 283 -0.61 -23.48 6.92
C SER A 283 -2.08 -23.13 7.18
N PRO A 284 -2.40 -21.89 7.62
CA PRO A 284 -3.78 -21.43 7.77
C PRO A 284 -4.56 -21.42 6.44
N LEU A 285 -3.87 -21.40 5.29
CA LEU A 285 -4.46 -21.40 3.94
C LEU A 285 -4.56 -22.79 3.31
N PHE A 286 -4.09 -23.84 3.99
CA PHE A 286 -4.18 -25.24 3.52
C PHE A 286 -5.58 -25.58 2.99
N LEU A 287 -6.64 -25.15 3.66
CA LEU A 287 -8.01 -25.53 3.29
C LEU A 287 -8.47 -24.95 1.95
N SER A 288 -8.01 -23.74 1.60
CA SER A 288 -8.31 -23.07 0.32
C SER A 288 -7.45 -23.64 -0.80
N SER A 289 -6.15 -23.83 -0.54
CA SER A 289 -5.20 -24.43 -1.48
C SER A 289 -5.53 -25.90 -1.81
N PHE A 290 -5.96 -26.67 -0.80
CA PHE A 290 -6.47 -28.03 -1.00
C PHE A 290 -7.78 -28.04 -1.78
N ALA A 291 -8.67 -27.07 -1.55
CA ALA A 291 -9.90 -26.94 -2.35
C ALA A 291 -9.57 -26.65 -3.82
N LEU A 292 -8.63 -25.73 -4.11
CA LEU A 292 -8.14 -25.47 -5.47
C LEU A 292 -7.51 -26.73 -6.08
N SER A 293 -6.64 -27.41 -5.35
CA SER A 293 -5.99 -28.63 -5.83
C SER A 293 -7.01 -29.73 -6.16
N LEU A 294 -8.08 -29.86 -5.37
CA LEU A 294 -9.14 -30.83 -5.61
C LEU A 294 -9.96 -30.51 -6.88
N LEU A 295 -10.01 -29.27 -7.36
CA LEU A 295 -10.66 -28.93 -8.63
C LEU A 295 -9.89 -29.45 -9.87
N TYR A 296 -8.62 -29.84 -9.72
CA TYR A 296 -7.85 -30.50 -10.78
C TYR A 296 -8.23 -31.98 -10.94
N LEU A 297 -8.96 -32.57 -9.97
CA LEU A 297 -9.60 -33.88 -10.13
C LEU A 297 -10.87 -33.71 -10.98
N THR A 298 -10.69 -33.35 -12.25
CA THR A 298 -11.79 -33.06 -13.16
C THR A 298 -11.54 -33.51 -14.59
N VAL A 299 -12.54 -34.19 -15.14
CA VAL A 299 -12.66 -34.50 -16.57
C VAL A 299 -13.59 -33.48 -17.25
N LEU A 300 -14.18 -32.55 -16.48
CA LEU A 300 -15.07 -31.47 -16.92
C LEU A 300 -14.27 -30.28 -17.46
N SER A 301 -13.57 -30.52 -18.56
CA SER A 301 -12.79 -29.55 -19.32
C SER A 301 -12.95 -29.79 -20.83
N PHE A 302 -12.57 -28.82 -21.67
CA PHE A 302 -12.43 -29.03 -23.12
C PHE A 302 -11.10 -29.74 -23.46
N GLY A 303 -10.82 -30.80 -22.71
CA GLY A 303 -9.81 -31.82 -23.01
C GLY A 303 -10.32 -32.85 -24.01
N THR A 304 -9.48 -33.80 -24.37
CA THR A 304 -9.76 -34.75 -25.44
C THR A 304 -10.80 -35.81 -25.09
N THR A 305 -10.92 -36.20 -23.83
CA THR A 305 -11.97 -37.11 -23.35
C THR A 305 -13.38 -36.53 -23.61
N MET A 306 -13.54 -35.21 -23.42
CA MET A 306 -14.76 -34.49 -23.79
C MET A 306 -14.96 -34.46 -25.31
N VAL A 307 -13.91 -34.23 -26.10
CA VAL A 307 -13.99 -34.24 -27.57
C VAL A 307 -14.43 -35.62 -28.09
N THR A 308 -13.82 -36.71 -27.62
CA THR A 308 -14.20 -38.09 -28.00
C THR A 308 -15.65 -38.41 -27.63
N TYR A 309 -16.10 -37.96 -26.44
CA TYR A 309 -17.49 -38.09 -26.03
C TYR A 309 -18.45 -37.32 -26.95
N LEU A 310 -18.14 -36.06 -27.29
CA LEU A 310 -18.99 -35.24 -28.15
C LEU A 310 -19.10 -35.81 -29.58
N LEU A 311 -17.99 -36.28 -30.15
CA LEU A 311 -17.99 -36.99 -31.43
C LEU A 311 -18.84 -38.27 -31.37
N HIS A 312 -18.79 -39.03 -30.26
CA HIS A 312 -19.62 -40.21 -30.05
C HIS A 312 -21.13 -39.87 -29.92
N THR A 313 -21.49 -38.71 -29.38
CA THR A 313 -22.88 -38.20 -29.37
C THR A 313 -23.33 -37.57 -30.70
N GLY A 314 -22.52 -37.66 -31.76
CA GLY A 314 -22.89 -37.23 -33.10
C GLY A 314 -22.77 -35.73 -33.38
N PHE A 315 -21.88 -35.01 -32.69
CA PHE A 315 -21.49 -33.66 -33.09
C PHE A 315 -20.41 -33.69 -34.17
N ASN A 316 -20.51 -32.79 -35.15
CA ASN A 316 -19.50 -32.61 -36.19
C ASN A 316 -18.26 -31.91 -35.62
N SER A 317 -17.06 -32.25 -36.09
CA SER A 317 -15.79 -31.70 -35.60
C SER A 317 -15.74 -30.17 -35.60
N LEU A 318 -16.37 -29.52 -36.59
CA LEU A 318 -16.49 -28.06 -36.67
C LEU A 318 -17.36 -27.47 -35.54
N GLN A 319 -18.43 -28.16 -35.14
CA GLN A 319 -19.25 -27.75 -33.99
C GLN A 319 -18.45 -27.86 -32.69
N VAL A 320 -17.72 -28.95 -32.49
CA VAL A 320 -16.85 -29.16 -31.32
C VAL A 320 -15.75 -28.08 -31.25
N SER A 321 -15.16 -27.71 -32.39
CA SER A 321 -14.19 -26.61 -32.49
C SER A 321 -14.81 -25.24 -32.17
N GLY A 322 -16.03 -24.98 -32.63
CA GLY A 322 -16.78 -23.76 -32.27
C GLY A 322 -17.13 -23.67 -30.78
N MET A 323 -17.58 -24.78 -30.18
CA MET A 323 -17.86 -24.88 -28.73
C MET A 323 -16.59 -24.61 -27.90
N ARG A 324 -15.43 -25.07 -28.39
CA ARG A 324 -14.13 -24.80 -27.75
C ARG A 324 -13.78 -23.31 -27.73
N ILE A 325 -14.03 -22.57 -28.81
CA ILE A 325 -13.78 -21.12 -28.85
C ILE A 325 -14.62 -20.43 -27.75
N GLY A 326 -15.89 -20.80 -27.61
CA GLY A 326 -16.75 -20.32 -26.51
C GLY A 326 -16.20 -20.64 -25.12
N ALA A 327 -15.64 -21.85 -24.93
CA ALA A 327 -15.01 -22.23 -23.67
C ALA A 327 -13.74 -21.39 -23.36
N VAL A 328 -12.89 -21.11 -24.36
CA VAL A 328 -11.68 -20.27 -24.18
C VAL A 328 -12.05 -18.82 -23.88
N ILE A 329 -13.14 -18.29 -24.46
CA ILE A 329 -13.67 -16.96 -24.10
C ILE A 329 -14.13 -16.93 -22.63
N ALA A 330 -14.74 -18.01 -22.12
CA ALA A 330 -15.14 -18.13 -20.72
C ALA A 330 -13.97 -18.39 -19.75
N GLU A 331 -12.88 -19.01 -20.21
CA GLU A 331 -11.61 -19.09 -19.47
C GLU A 331 -10.94 -17.71 -19.35
N LEU A 332 -10.93 -16.93 -20.44
CA LEU A 332 -10.41 -15.55 -20.44
C LEU A 332 -11.23 -14.60 -19.56
N SER A 333 -12.57 -14.64 -19.63
CA SER A 333 -13.42 -13.70 -18.88
C SER A 333 -13.32 -13.88 -17.36
N GLY A 334 -12.98 -15.08 -16.87
CA GLY A 334 -12.63 -15.33 -15.47
C GLY A 334 -11.46 -14.45 -14.98
N THR A 335 -10.48 -14.16 -15.84
CA THR A 335 -9.32 -13.32 -15.49
C THR A 335 -9.66 -11.83 -15.33
N TRP A 336 -10.74 -11.35 -15.95
CA TRP A 336 -11.25 -9.98 -15.76
C TRP A 336 -12.29 -9.91 -14.62
N ALA A 337 -13.11 -10.96 -14.47
CA ALA A 337 -14.08 -11.05 -13.39
C ALA A 337 -13.40 -11.09 -12.01
N ALA A 338 -12.26 -11.79 -11.87
CA ALA A 338 -11.64 -11.98 -10.57
C ALA A 338 -11.20 -10.66 -9.90
N PRO A 339 -10.35 -9.80 -10.52
CA PRO A 339 -9.95 -8.54 -9.91
C PRO A 339 -11.14 -7.62 -9.61
N PHE A 340 -12.14 -7.57 -10.50
CA PHE A 340 -13.34 -6.76 -10.30
C PHE A 340 -14.16 -7.21 -9.08
N ILE A 341 -14.40 -8.51 -8.91
CA ILE A 341 -15.17 -9.05 -7.78
C ILE A 341 -14.33 -9.01 -6.48
N MET A 342 -13.03 -9.30 -6.55
CA MET A 342 -12.10 -9.17 -5.42
C MET A 342 -12.11 -7.74 -4.85
N ASN A 343 -12.01 -6.72 -5.70
CA ASN A 343 -12.04 -5.31 -5.28
C ASN A 343 -13.42 -4.86 -4.74
N ARG A 344 -14.51 -5.56 -5.07
CA ARG A 344 -15.88 -5.22 -4.63
C ARG A 344 -16.32 -5.91 -3.34
N ILE A 345 -15.94 -7.17 -3.11
CA ILE A 345 -16.41 -7.96 -1.94
C ILE A 345 -15.29 -8.59 -1.08
N GLY A 346 -14.03 -8.43 -1.49
CA GLY A 346 -12.84 -8.99 -0.84
C GLY A 346 -12.49 -10.40 -1.33
N PRO A 347 -11.20 -10.79 -1.33
CA PRO A 347 -10.71 -12.01 -2.00
C PRO A 347 -11.33 -13.30 -1.46
N ILE A 348 -11.55 -13.40 -0.14
CA ILE A 348 -12.17 -14.58 0.48
C ILE A 348 -13.62 -14.77 0.00
N ARG A 349 -14.41 -13.68 -0.07
CA ARG A 349 -15.81 -13.76 -0.54
C ARG A 349 -15.88 -13.97 -2.04
N SER A 350 -14.98 -13.34 -2.79
CA SER A 350 -14.80 -13.54 -4.22
C SER A 350 -14.55 -15.01 -4.55
N GLY A 351 -13.57 -15.64 -3.88
CA GLY A 351 -13.30 -17.07 -4.04
C GLY A 351 -14.51 -17.95 -3.73
N LEU A 352 -15.21 -17.69 -2.61
CA LEU A 352 -16.44 -18.43 -2.31
C LEU A 352 -17.53 -18.24 -3.39
N TRP A 353 -17.68 -17.04 -3.93
CA TRP A 353 -18.65 -16.76 -5.02
C TRP A 353 -18.30 -17.54 -6.28
N PHE A 354 -17.05 -17.48 -6.74
CA PHE A 354 -16.57 -18.22 -7.92
C PHE A 354 -16.71 -19.74 -7.78
N LEU A 355 -16.43 -20.29 -6.61
CA LEU A 355 -16.56 -21.72 -6.33
C LEU A 355 -18.04 -22.17 -6.31
N ASN A 356 -18.94 -21.36 -5.75
CA ASN A 356 -20.39 -21.62 -5.80
C ASN A 356 -20.95 -21.46 -7.22
N TRP A 357 -20.45 -20.50 -8.00
CA TRP A 357 -20.76 -20.35 -9.43
C TRP A 357 -20.37 -21.61 -10.21
N GLN A 358 -19.13 -22.08 -10.06
CA GLN A 358 -18.65 -23.32 -10.70
C GLN A 358 -19.52 -24.54 -10.36
N PHE A 359 -19.85 -24.72 -9.08
CA PHE A 359 -20.72 -25.79 -8.60
C PHE A 359 -22.15 -25.69 -9.17
N THR A 360 -22.70 -24.48 -9.26
CA THR A 360 -24.08 -24.24 -9.75
C THR A 360 -24.20 -24.45 -11.25
N CYS A 361 -23.26 -23.93 -12.05
CA CYS A 361 -23.25 -24.13 -13.50
C CYS A 361 -23.16 -25.61 -13.90
N LEU A 362 -22.44 -26.42 -13.13
CA LEU A 362 -22.29 -27.85 -13.37
C LEU A 362 -23.44 -28.69 -12.79
N ALA A 363 -24.22 -28.18 -11.83
CA ALA A 363 -25.37 -28.89 -11.28
C ALA A 363 -26.40 -29.24 -12.36
N ALA A 364 -26.70 -28.32 -13.28
CA ALA A 364 -27.63 -28.55 -14.38
C ALA A 364 -27.11 -29.60 -15.38
N ALA A 365 -25.82 -29.54 -15.73
CA ALA A 365 -25.16 -30.52 -16.61
C ALA A 365 -25.19 -31.94 -16.01
N VAL A 366 -24.93 -32.06 -14.71
CA VAL A 366 -24.90 -33.34 -14.00
C VAL A 366 -26.30 -33.89 -13.78
N ALA A 367 -27.30 -33.03 -13.55
CA ALA A 367 -28.71 -33.42 -13.53
C ALA A 367 -29.16 -33.94 -14.91
N ALA A 368 -28.73 -33.32 -16.01
CA ALA A 368 -29.01 -33.82 -17.36
C ALA A 368 -28.46 -35.26 -17.56
N PHE A 369 -27.25 -35.55 -17.08
CA PHE A 369 -26.65 -36.90 -17.09
C PHE A 369 -27.27 -37.90 -16.09
N ALA A 370 -28.14 -37.43 -15.17
CA ALA A 370 -28.84 -38.28 -14.21
C ALA A 370 -30.29 -38.61 -14.65
N PHE A 371 -30.91 -37.76 -15.47
CA PHE A 371 -32.32 -37.86 -15.85
C PHE A 371 -32.60 -38.00 -17.36
N LEU A 372 -31.62 -37.71 -18.23
CA LEU A 372 -31.71 -37.94 -19.68
C LEU A 372 -30.77 -39.08 -20.09
N ASP A 373 -31.06 -39.72 -21.23
CA ASP A 373 -30.16 -40.71 -21.80
C ASP A 373 -28.79 -40.09 -22.15
N ASN A 374 -27.71 -40.81 -21.79
CA ASN A 374 -26.33 -40.44 -22.10
C ASN A 374 -26.07 -40.20 -23.60
N SER A 375 -26.86 -40.80 -24.48
CA SER A 375 -26.77 -40.62 -25.94
C SER A 375 -27.46 -39.35 -26.45
N SER A 376 -28.20 -38.63 -25.61
CA SER A 376 -28.96 -37.45 -26.03
C SER A 376 -28.06 -36.23 -26.28
N GLN A 377 -28.20 -35.61 -27.45
CA GLN A 377 -27.52 -34.35 -27.78
C GLN A 377 -27.87 -33.22 -26.80
N LEU A 378 -29.05 -33.29 -26.15
CA LEU A 378 -29.47 -32.34 -25.12
C LEU A 378 -28.60 -32.43 -23.85
N ALA A 379 -28.30 -33.65 -23.37
CA ALA A 379 -27.39 -33.82 -22.23
C ALA A 379 -25.96 -33.36 -22.57
N ALA A 380 -25.48 -33.65 -23.78
CA ALA A 380 -24.18 -33.17 -24.27
C ALA A 380 -24.12 -31.63 -24.37
N VAL A 381 -25.13 -30.96 -24.92
CA VAL A 381 -25.19 -29.48 -24.98
C VAL A 381 -25.29 -28.87 -23.57
N SER A 382 -26.07 -29.47 -22.66
CA SER A 382 -26.14 -29.05 -21.26
C SER A 382 -24.77 -29.12 -20.59
N LEU A 383 -24.02 -30.19 -20.83
CA LEU A 383 -22.64 -30.36 -20.36
C LEU A 383 -21.68 -29.33 -20.96
N ILE A 384 -21.73 -29.08 -22.27
CA ILE A 384 -20.94 -28.05 -22.96
C ILE A 384 -21.13 -26.67 -22.32
N VAL A 385 -22.40 -26.25 -22.14
CA VAL A 385 -22.74 -24.93 -21.60
C VAL A 385 -22.37 -24.84 -20.12
N GLY A 386 -22.68 -25.87 -19.33
CA GLY A 386 -22.31 -25.94 -17.92
C GLY A 386 -20.79 -25.90 -17.71
N VAL A 387 -20.02 -26.67 -18.49
CA VAL A 387 -18.55 -26.67 -18.46
C VAL A 387 -17.99 -25.30 -18.84
N ALA A 388 -18.44 -24.70 -19.95
CA ALA A 388 -17.97 -23.39 -20.38
C ALA A 388 -18.21 -22.30 -19.31
N LEU A 389 -19.44 -22.18 -18.81
CA LEU A 389 -19.77 -21.21 -17.75
C LEU A 389 -19.02 -21.47 -16.44
N SER A 390 -18.75 -22.74 -16.12
CA SER A 390 -17.99 -23.11 -14.92
C SER A 390 -16.52 -22.63 -14.95
N ARG A 391 -15.95 -22.36 -16.13
CA ARG A 391 -14.54 -21.92 -16.26
C ARG A 391 -14.31 -20.53 -15.65
N VAL A 392 -15.31 -19.65 -15.73
CA VAL A 392 -15.30 -18.34 -15.04
C VAL A 392 -15.12 -18.54 -13.53
N GLY A 393 -15.79 -19.54 -12.96
CA GLY A 393 -15.65 -19.95 -11.56
C GLY A 393 -14.28 -20.56 -11.25
N LEU A 394 -13.80 -21.49 -12.08
CA LEU A 394 -12.51 -22.15 -11.85
C LEU A 394 -11.34 -21.16 -11.85
N TRP A 395 -11.22 -20.32 -12.89
CA TRP A 395 -10.14 -19.33 -12.99
C TRP A 395 -10.29 -18.19 -12.00
N GLY A 396 -11.52 -17.75 -11.69
CA GLY A 396 -11.77 -16.73 -10.67
C GLY A 396 -11.43 -17.20 -9.26
N PHE A 397 -11.67 -18.48 -8.96
CA PHE A 397 -11.27 -19.10 -7.69
C PHE A 397 -9.75 -19.30 -7.60
N ASP A 398 -9.10 -19.78 -8.67
CA ASP A 398 -7.64 -19.91 -8.77
C ASP A 398 -6.94 -18.57 -8.47
N LEU A 399 -7.32 -17.49 -9.17
CA LEU A 399 -6.78 -16.14 -8.92
C LEU A 399 -7.05 -15.66 -7.48
N SER A 400 -8.25 -15.93 -6.94
CA SER A 400 -8.59 -15.58 -5.56
C SER A 400 -7.71 -16.34 -4.53
N VAL A 401 -7.38 -17.61 -4.80
CA VAL A 401 -6.50 -18.42 -3.92
C VAL A 401 -5.03 -18.02 -4.07
N GLN A 402 -4.54 -17.78 -5.28
CA GLN A 402 -3.18 -17.28 -5.51
C GLN A 402 -2.94 -15.94 -4.80
N PHE A 403 -3.91 -15.02 -4.84
CA PHE A 403 -3.85 -13.75 -4.11
C PHE A 403 -3.78 -13.97 -2.58
N LEU A 404 -4.64 -14.84 -2.04
CA LEU A 404 -4.62 -15.18 -0.60
C LEU A 404 -3.29 -15.82 -0.17
N VAL A 405 -2.67 -16.65 -1.03
CA VAL A 405 -1.36 -17.27 -0.78
C VAL A 405 -0.22 -16.25 -0.84
N GLN A 406 -0.34 -15.21 -1.67
CA GLN A 406 0.63 -14.11 -1.72
C GLN A 406 0.56 -13.23 -0.45
N GLU A 407 -0.63 -12.83 -0.02
CA GLU A 407 -0.83 -12.02 1.21
C GLU A 407 -0.58 -12.81 2.50
N GLY A 408 -0.99 -14.08 2.56
CA GLY A 408 -1.11 -14.85 3.80
C GLY A 408 -0.07 -15.94 4.04
N VAL A 409 0.99 -16.01 3.23
CA VAL A 409 2.18 -16.86 3.47
C VAL A 409 3.44 -16.00 3.43
N ASP A 410 4.26 -16.14 4.49
CA ASP A 410 5.55 -15.46 4.63
C ASP A 410 6.44 -15.68 3.40
N GLU A 411 7.15 -14.64 2.97
CA GLU A 411 7.87 -14.63 1.69
C GLU A 411 8.86 -15.80 1.51
N HIS A 412 9.63 -16.12 2.55
CA HIS A 412 10.58 -17.25 2.54
C HIS A 412 9.90 -18.64 2.50
N ALA A 413 8.62 -18.73 2.90
CA ALA A 413 7.84 -19.97 2.87
C ALA A 413 6.95 -20.08 1.62
N ARG A 414 6.55 -18.94 1.02
CA ARG A 414 5.64 -18.85 -0.13
C ARG A 414 6.04 -19.76 -1.28
N ALA A 415 7.32 -19.80 -1.63
CA ALA A 415 7.86 -20.67 -2.69
C ALA A 415 7.72 -22.17 -2.38
N ARG A 416 7.91 -22.60 -1.12
CA ARG A 416 7.72 -24.00 -0.67
C ARG A 416 6.23 -24.38 -0.63
N PHE A 417 5.38 -23.43 -0.24
CA PHE A 417 3.93 -23.62 -0.22
C PHE A 417 3.39 -23.85 -1.64
N SER A 418 3.68 -22.95 -2.58
CA SER A 418 3.21 -23.07 -3.98
C SER A 418 3.81 -24.25 -4.73
N SER A 419 5.03 -24.70 -4.43
CA SER A 419 5.56 -25.93 -5.04
C SER A 419 4.85 -27.18 -4.53
N THR A 420 4.44 -27.21 -3.26
CA THR A 420 3.67 -28.33 -2.68
C THR A 420 2.22 -28.33 -3.16
N GLU A 421 1.61 -27.15 -3.29
CA GLU A 421 0.29 -26.95 -3.94
C GLU A 421 0.29 -27.47 -5.39
N MET A 422 1.27 -27.05 -6.20
CA MET A 422 1.36 -27.49 -7.59
C MET A 422 1.67 -29.00 -7.71
N ALA A 423 2.44 -29.58 -6.77
CA ALA A 423 2.62 -31.03 -6.71
C ALA A 423 1.29 -31.76 -6.42
N LEU A 424 0.45 -31.22 -5.54
CA LEU A 424 -0.86 -31.79 -5.21
C LEU A 424 -1.86 -31.65 -6.37
N GLN A 425 -1.87 -30.52 -7.08
CA GLN A 425 -2.64 -30.33 -8.32
C GLN A 425 -2.30 -31.41 -9.37
N ASN A 426 -1.00 -31.64 -9.63
CA ASN A 426 -0.55 -32.68 -10.57
C ASN A 426 -1.00 -34.09 -10.16
N ILE A 427 -1.02 -34.41 -8.85
CA ILE A 427 -1.51 -35.70 -8.36
C ILE A 427 -3.02 -35.88 -8.64
N PHE A 428 -3.82 -34.83 -8.43
CA PHE A 428 -5.25 -34.87 -8.74
C PHE A 428 -5.53 -34.94 -10.25
N GLU A 429 -4.71 -34.31 -11.09
CA GLU A 429 -4.79 -34.45 -12.55
C GLU A 429 -4.44 -35.88 -13.02
N LEU A 430 -3.40 -36.51 -12.44
CA LEU A 430 -3.08 -37.92 -12.70
C LEU A 430 -4.24 -38.86 -12.28
N PHE A 431 -4.90 -38.59 -11.15
CA PHE A 431 -6.12 -39.33 -10.78
C PHE A 431 -7.28 -39.09 -11.75
N SER A 432 -7.40 -37.89 -12.32
CA SER A 432 -8.40 -37.60 -13.37
C SER A 432 -8.24 -38.54 -14.58
N PHE A 433 -7.02 -38.64 -15.14
CA PHE A 433 -6.72 -39.58 -16.23
C PHE A 433 -6.88 -41.05 -15.82
N ALA A 434 -6.60 -41.41 -14.57
CA ALA A 434 -6.82 -42.77 -14.07
C ALA A 434 -8.32 -43.15 -14.12
N THR A 435 -9.25 -42.22 -13.83
CA THR A 435 -10.70 -42.53 -13.93
C THR A 435 -11.14 -42.86 -15.36
N THR A 436 -10.59 -42.21 -16.38
CA THR A 436 -10.94 -42.47 -17.80
C THR A 436 -10.17 -43.64 -18.41
N ILE A 437 -9.20 -44.22 -17.69
CA ILE A 437 -8.62 -45.55 -17.97
C ILE A 437 -9.50 -46.65 -17.35
N VAL A 438 -10.02 -46.44 -16.13
CA VAL A 438 -10.94 -47.38 -15.45
C VAL A 438 -12.32 -47.42 -16.12
N PHE A 439 -12.78 -46.30 -16.67
CA PHE A 439 -14.03 -46.17 -17.44
C PHE A 439 -13.74 -45.76 -18.89
N PRO A 440 -13.23 -46.67 -19.73
CA PRO A 440 -12.68 -46.33 -21.06
C PRO A 440 -13.75 -46.14 -22.14
N LEU A 441 -15.00 -46.52 -21.91
CA LEU A 441 -16.08 -46.44 -22.90
C LEU A 441 -16.83 -45.10 -22.79
N PRO A 442 -17.16 -44.40 -23.90
CA PRO A 442 -17.93 -43.15 -23.88
C PRO A 442 -19.28 -43.26 -23.16
N GLU A 443 -19.95 -44.41 -23.21
CA GLU A 443 -21.19 -44.66 -22.47
C GLU A 443 -21.01 -44.62 -20.94
N GLN A 444 -19.81 -44.97 -20.46
CA GLN A 444 -19.42 -44.96 -19.05
C GLN A 444 -18.92 -43.59 -18.58
N PHE A 445 -18.79 -42.60 -19.47
CA PHE A 445 -18.27 -41.26 -19.17
C PHE A 445 -19.03 -40.54 -18.05
N LYS A 446 -20.29 -40.92 -17.78
CA LYS A 446 -21.05 -40.47 -16.60
C LYS A 446 -20.32 -40.71 -15.26
N TYR A 447 -19.54 -41.79 -15.11
CA TYR A 447 -18.83 -42.04 -13.85
C TYR A 447 -17.67 -41.04 -13.62
N PRO A 448 -16.76 -40.80 -14.58
CA PRO A 448 -15.83 -39.65 -14.54
C PRO A 448 -16.51 -38.30 -14.31
N VAL A 449 -17.67 -38.04 -14.93
CA VAL A 449 -18.46 -36.81 -14.71
C VAL A 449 -18.94 -36.70 -13.26
N PHE A 450 -19.52 -37.75 -12.68
CA PHE A 450 -19.97 -37.77 -11.28
C PHE A 450 -18.80 -37.67 -10.29
N ILE A 451 -17.65 -38.29 -10.57
CA ILE A 451 -16.44 -38.17 -9.73
C ILE A 451 -15.92 -36.72 -9.76
N SER A 452 -15.85 -36.11 -10.95
CA SER A 452 -15.42 -34.72 -11.13
C SER A 452 -16.35 -33.74 -10.39
N TYR A 453 -17.66 -33.94 -10.51
CA TYR A 453 -18.64 -33.12 -9.79
C TYR A 453 -18.60 -33.38 -8.27
N GLY A 454 -18.33 -34.61 -7.84
CA GLY A 454 -18.11 -34.96 -6.44
C GLY A 454 -16.87 -34.26 -5.84
N ALA A 455 -15.79 -34.13 -6.61
CA ALA A 455 -14.61 -33.36 -6.21
C ALA A 455 -14.94 -31.86 -6.07
N ILE A 456 -15.63 -31.27 -7.04
CA ILE A 456 -16.10 -29.88 -7.00
C ILE A 456 -17.08 -29.66 -5.84
N ALA A 457 -17.98 -30.60 -5.57
CA ALA A 457 -18.87 -30.58 -4.41
C ALA A 457 -18.08 -30.64 -3.10
N MET A 458 -17.08 -31.50 -2.97
CA MET A 458 -16.21 -31.56 -1.77
C MET A 458 -15.33 -30.33 -1.56
N ALA A 459 -15.06 -29.56 -2.62
CA ALA A 459 -14.43 -28.24 -2.55
C ALA A 459 -15.46 -27.17 -2.13
N ALA A 460 -16.63 -27.13 -2.77
CA ALA A 460 -17.68 -26.14 -2.58
C ALA A 460 -18.51 -26.31 -1.30
N VAL A 461 -18.59 -27.51 -0.72
CA VAL A 461 -19.18 -27.77 0.59
C VAL A 461 -18.59 -26.78 1.60
N PRO A 462 -19.41 -25.97 2.28
CA PRO A 462 -18.92 -25.07 3.32
C PRO A 462 -18.32 -25.89 4.45
N LYS A 463 -16.99 -26.07 4.43
CA LYS A 463 -16.24 -26.68 5.52
C LYS A 463 -16.35 -25.74 6.73
N ALA A 464 -17.37 -25.97 7.55
CA ALA A 464 -17.75 -25.20 8.74
C ALA A 464 -16.74 -25.32 9.91
N ARG A 465 -15.46 -25.42 9.57
CA ARG A 465 -14.32 -24.98 10.37
C ARG A 465 -13.73 -23.68 9.78
N GLY A 466 -14.59 -22.84 9.21
CA GLY A 466 -14.23 -21.48 8.82
C GLY A 466 -13.53 -20.77 9.98
N THR A 467 -12.46 -20.05 9.65
CA THR A 467 -11.78 -19.12 10.57
C THR A 467 -12.65 -17.90 10.89
N GLY A 468 -13.72 -17.67 10.11
CA GLY A 468 -14.83 -16.78 10.45
C GLY A 468 -15.82 -17.38 11.45
N ARG A 469 -15.86 -16.77 12.65
CA ARG A 469 -16.99 -16.55 13.59
C ARG A 469 -18.11 -17.63 13.69
N SER A 470 -18.39 -18.05 14.93
CA SER A 470 -19.55 -18.84 15.40
C SER A 470 -19.46 -20.38 15.27
N GLY A 471 -18.82 -20.99 16.27
CA GLY A 471 -18.94 -22.42 16.61
C GLY A 471 -18.74 -22.63 18.13
N PRO A 472 -19.15 -23.77 18.71
CA PRO A 472 -19.11 -23.98 20.16
C PRO A 472 -17.68 -23.88 20.73
N ARG A 473 -17.51 -23.07 21.79
CA ARG A 473 -16.19 -22.73 22.35
C ARG A 473 -15.57 -23.92 23.09
N ARG A 474 -14.34 -24.29 22.72
CA ARG A 474 -13.49 -25.20 23.51
C ARG A 474 -13.13 -24.57 24.85
N ARG A 475 -13.11 -25.37 25.91
CA ARG A 475 -12.84 -24.91 27.30
C ARG A 475 -11.38 -24.51 27.56
N THR A 476 -10.47 -24.82 26.65
CA THR A 476 -9.00 -24.73 26.78
C THR A 476 -8.38 -23.47 26.19
N GLY A 477 -9.10 -22.71 25.35
CA GLY A 477 -8.65 -21.43 24.79
C GLY A 477 -8.27 -20.38 25.83
N CYS A 478 -7.34 -19.48 25.46
CA CYS A 478 -6.87 -18.40 26.31
C CYS A 478 -8.01 -17.46 26.76
N LEU A 479 -7.84 -16.87 27.93
CA LEU A 479 -8.82 -15.97 28.55
C LEU A 479 -9.08 -14.74 27.67
N THR A 480 -8.03 -14.18 27.05
CA THR A 480 -8.10 -13.00 26.18
C THR A 480 -9.03 -13.22 24.98
N CYS A 481 -8.87 -14.32 24.23
CA CYS A 481 -9.77 -14.66 23.12
C CYS A 481 -11.19 -14.99 23.61
N ARG A 482 -11.31 -15.71 24.74
CA ARG A 482 -12.63 -16.07 25.31
C ARG A 482 -13.43 -14.85 25.77
N ALA A 483 -12.78 -13.88 26.42
CA ALA A 483 -13.38 -12.61 26.83
C ALA A 483 -13.82 -11.79 25.62
N ARG A 484 -12.95 -11.67 24.60
CA ARG A 484 -13.27 -11.06 23.30
C ARG A 484 -14.23 -11.89 22.44
N LYS A 485 -14.86 -12.92 23.00
CA LYS A 485 -15.87 -13.82 22.38
C LYS A 485 -15.39 -14.61 21.13
N VAL A 486 -14.14 -14.43 20.68
CA VAL A 486 -13.53 -15.08 19.51
C VAL A 486 -12.96 -16.46 19.81
N ARG A 487 -12.63 -17.21 18.75
CA ARG A 487 -11.93 -18.50 18.84
C ARG A 487 -10.43 -18.26 19.12
N CYS A 488 -9.89 -19.06 20.03
CA CYS A 488 -8.45 -19.18 20.28
C CYS A 488 -7.88 -20.33 19.43
N ASP A 489 -6.65 -20.16 18.96
CA ASP A 489 -5.86 -21.18 18.26
C ASP A 489 -5.05 -22.09 19.23
N GLU A 490 -5.07 -21.80 20.53
CA GLU A 490 -4.51 -22.62 21.62
C GLU A 490 -2.97 -22.80 21.62
N ALA A 491 -2.25 -22.10 20.74
CA ALA A 491 -0.79 -22.02 20.74
C ALA A 491 -0.22 -21.27 21.97
N LYS A 492 0.96 -21.69 22.43
CA LYS A 492 1.66 -21.17 23.62
C LYS A 492 3.11 -20.78 23.25
N PRO A 493 3.72 -19.76 23.89
CA PRO A 493 3.20 -18.99 25.03
C PRO A 493 2.04 -18.04 24.66
N THR A 494 2.06 -17.48 23.45
CA THR A 494 1.01 -16.61 22.91
C THR A 494 0.30 -17.26 21.73
N CYS A 495 -1.01 -17.04 21.63
CA CYS A 495 -1.83 -17.55 20.54
C CYS A 495 -1.81 -16.57 19.35
N ALA A 496 -1.83 -17.06 18.11
CA ALA A 496 -1.68 -16.25 16.90
C ALA A 496 -2.73 -15.14 16.78
N ASN A 497 -3.96 -15.38 17.23
CA ASN A 497 -5.03 -14.36 17.23
C ASN A 497 -4.83 -13.26 18.30
N CYS A 498 -3.97 -13.49 19.30
CA CYS A 498 -3.48 -12.45 20.22
C CYS A 498 -2.24 -11.76 19.64
N THR A 499 -1.27 -12.51 19.11
CA THR A 499 -0.03 -11.97 18.51
C THR A 499 -0.32 -11.00 17.36
N ARG A 500 -1.16 -11.41 16.38
CA ARG A 500 -1.58 -10.58 15.23
C ARG A 500 -2.28 -9.27 15.63
N LEU A 501 -2.85 -9.22 16.84
CA LEU A 501 -3.57 -8.05 17.36
C LEU A 501 -2.81 -7.37 18.51
N ARG A 502 -1.54 -7.74 18.76
CA ARG A 502 -0.68 -7.25 19.85
C ARG A 502 -1.33 -7.28 21.25
N LEU A 503 -2.21 -8.26 21.50
CA LEU A 503 -2.91 -8.43 22.78
C LEU A 503 -2.18 -9.41 23.71
N GLN A 504 -2.12 -9.11 25.00
CA GLN A 504 -1.57 -10.01 26.02
C GLN A 504 -2.36 -11.34 26.05
N CYS A 505 -1.68 -12.46 25.79
CA CYS A 505 -2.32 -13.77 25.70
C CYS A 505 -2.23 -14.53 27.03
N ILE A 506 -3.34 -14.61 27.77
CA ILE A 506 -3.35 -15.22 29.11
C ILE A 506 -4.02 -16.59 29.07
N TYR A 507 -3.27 -17.67 29.28
CA TYR A 507 -3.85 -18.98 29.58
C TYR A 507 -4.16 -19.10 31.07
N LYS A 508 -5.23 -19.82 31.42
CA LYS A 508 -5.54 -20.08 32.83
C LYS A 508 -4.49 -21.03 33.40
N THR A 509 -3.54 -20.48 34.16
CA THR A 509 -2.57 -21.23 34.95
C THR A 509 -3.32 -22.05 36.00
N ILE A 510 -3.36 -23.37 35.79
CA ILE A 510 -3.76 -24.31 36.83
C ILE A 510 -2.54 -24.48 37.75
N VAL A 511 -2.35 -23.53 38.65
CA VAL A 511 -1.46 -23.70 39.79
C VAL A 511 -2.09 -24.78 40.67
N PRO A 512 -1.42 -25.91 40.95
CA PRO A 512 -1.93 -26.89 41.91
C PRO A 512 -1.99 -26.24 43.29
N GLY A 513 -3.18 -26.13 43.86
CA GLY A 513 -3.40 -25.47 45.15
C GLY A 513 -2.83 -26.29 46.30
N ILE A 514 -1.56 -26.09 46.65
CA ILE A 514 -0.97 -26.62 47.88
C ILE A 514 -1.37 -25.67 49.02
N ALA A 515 -2.45 -26.01 49.71
CA ALA A 515 -2.75 -25.42 51.01
C ALA A 515 -1.71 -25.89 52.04
N SER A 516 -1.21 -24.99 52.88
CA SER A 516 -0.41 -25.35 54.05
C SER A 516 -0.87 -24.56 55.27
N ARG A 517 -1.17 -25.28 56.36
CA ARG A 517 -1.36 -24.72 57.69
C ARG A 517 -0.02 -24.76 58.42
N ARG A 518 0.26 -23.72 59.24
CA ARG A 518 1.16 -23.66 60.43
C ARG A 518 2.10 -24.88 60.63
N SER A 519 3.41 -24.69 60.84
CA SER A 519 3.90 -24.04 62.08
C SER A 519 5.43 -23.76 62.11
N THR A 520 5.83 -22.78 62.94
CA THR A 520 7.10 -22.65 63.73
C THR A 520 8.50 -22.90 63.14
N GLN A 521 9.23 -21.78 62.95
CA GLN A 521 10.54 -21.42 63.55
C GLN A 521 11.90 -22.12 63.19
N SER A 522 12.89 -21.23 62.96
CA SER A 522 14.36 -21.35 63.24
C SER A 522 15.24 -22.16 62.26
N ILE A 523 16.53 -21.87 62.02
CA ILE A 523 17.43 -20.71 62.29
C ILE A 523 18.70 -20.82 61.37
N SER A 524 19.47 -19.73 61.17
CA SER A 524 20.85 -19.69 60.57
C SER A 524 21.00 -20.01 59.05
N GLN A 525 22.02 -19.53 58.29
CA GLN A 525 23.07 -18.50 58.52
C GLN A 525 23.64 -17.90 57.21
N VAL A 526 24.54 -16.91 57.33
CA VAL A 526 25.23 -16.05 56.33
C VAL A 526 26.63 -16.64 56.00
N PRO A 527 27.18 -16.60 54.75
CA PRO A 527 27.84 -15.42 54.09
C PRO A 527 27.51 -15.23 52.58
N GLN A 528 27.69 -14.09 51.89
CA GLN A 528 28.53 -12.87 52.00
C GLN A 528 29.91 -12.93 51.30
N GLN A 529 30.08 -12.21 50.18
CA GLN A 529 31.34 -11.63 49.68
C GLN A 529 31.08 -10.55 48.61
N ALA A 530 32.08 -9.72 48.24
CA ALA A 530 31.84 -8.38 47.72
C ALA A 530 32.98 -7.75 46.86
N PHE A 531 32.60 -6.76 46.03
CA PHE A 531 33.34 -5.60 45.47
C PHE A 531 34.82 -5.68 45.01
N THR A 532 35.08 -5.08 43.83
CA THR A 532 36.18 -4.12 43.56
C THR A 532 35.75 -3.09 42.49
N ILE A 533 36.32 -1.88 42.52
CA ILE A 533 36.07 -0.75 41.60
C ILE A 533 37.43 -0.06 41.31
N ASP A 534 37.66 0.41 40.08
CA ASP A 534 38.62 1.49 39.69
C ASP A 534 38.52 1.74 38.17
N SER A 535 38.89 2.88 37.55
CA SER A 535 38.99 4.29 38.00
C SER A 535 39.02 5.23 36.76
N ALA A 536 39.00 6.56 36.92
CA ALA A 536 38.64 7.53 35.85
C ALA A 536 39.81 8.27 35.14
N SER A 537 39.58 8.82 33.93
CA SER A 537 40.18 10.09 33.43
C SER A 537 39.64 10.61 32.05
N THR A 538 38.98 11.78 32.08
CA THR A 538 39.19 13.00 31.25
C THR A 538 39.55 12.92 29.73
N HIS A 539 38.69 13.43 28.82
CA HIS A 539 38.90 14.71 28.10
C HIS A 539 37.75 15.17 27.15
N VAL A 540 37.82 16.47 26.80
CA VAL A 540 36.96 17.33 25.94
C VAL A 540 36.85 16.83 24.47
N PRO A 541 35.73 17.09 23.74
CA PRO A 541 35.48 16.52 22.41
C PRO A 541 36.22 17.21 21.25
N ASP A 542 36.31 16.51 20.13
CA ASP A 542 36.72 17.05 18.82
C ASP A 542 35.65 16.72 17.75
N ARG A 543 35.52 17.59 16.74
CA ARG A 543 34.52 17.53 15.68
C ARG A 543 35.09 18.12 14.39
N LEU A 544 35.26 17.28 13.37
CA LEU A 544 35.69 17.71 12.04
C LEU A 544 34.74 17.18 10.95
N ASP A 545 33.99 18.11 10.37
CA ASP A 545 33.18 17.96 9.16
C ASP A 545 34.04 18.29 7.91
N VAL A 546 33.93 17.51 6.82
CA VAL A 546 34.42 17.83 5.45
C VAL A 546 33.60 16.99 4.44
N ASN A 547 33.04 17.46 3.32
CA ASN A 547 32.60 18.81 2.89
C ASN A 547 31.57 18.65 1.75
N TYR A 548 30.53 19.49 1.68
CA TYR A 548 29.73 19.71 0.44
C TYR A 548 29.22 21.17 0.30
N PHE A 549 29.71 22.10 1.12
CA PHE A 549 29.33 23.52 1.07
C PHE A 549 30.52 24.37 0.62
N ASP A 550 30.79 24.41 -0.69
CA ASP A 550 31.78 25.37 -1.25
C ASP A 550 31.58 25.60 -2.77
N THR A 551 30.55 26.35 -3.16
CA THR A 551 30.39 26.80 -4.58
C THR A 551 29.50 28.03 -4.81
N VAL A 552 28.68 28.48 -3.86
CA VAL A 552 27.56 29.41 -4.15
C VAL A 552 27.66 30.81 -3.47
N LEU A 553 28.55 31.02 -2.49
CA LEU A 553 28.58 32.28 -1.72
C LEU A 553 30.00 32.85 -1.45
N GLN A 554 30.47 33.75 -2.32
CA GLN A 554 31.30 34.88 -1.91
C GLN A 554 30.93 36.17 -2.70
N PRO A 555 30.78 37.34 -2.06
CA PRO A 555 30.42 38.59 -2.74
C PRO A 555 31.56 39.61 -2.83
N ARG A 556 31.68 40.32 -3.95
CA ARG A 556 31.93 41.79 -3.96
C ARG A 556 31.70 42.48 -5.31
N GLU A 557 31.64 43.80 -5.25
CA GLU A 557 31.27 44.73 -6.32
C GLU A 557 32.44 45.05 -7.27
N LEU A 558 32.13 45.47 -8.51
CA LEU A 558 32.67 46.72 -9.11
C LEU A 558 31.96 47.06 -10.45
N ARG A 559 31.89 48.36 -10.77
CA ARG A 559 31.35 48.99 -12.01
C ARG A 559 32.53 49.29 -12.98
N PRO A 560 32.35 49.61 -14.31
CA PRO A 560 31.35 50.57 -14.82
C PRO A 560 30.75 50.38 -16.26
N ARG A 561 29.87 51.33 -16.60
CA ARG A 561 29.12 51.57 -17.86
C ARG A 561 29.93 51.68 -19.17
N ARG A 562 29.31 51.28 -20.29
CA ARG A 562 28.77 52.15 -21.40
C ARG A 562 27.90 51.29 -22.35
N ALA A 563 26.64 51.65 -22.69
CA ALA A 563 26.12 52.70 -23.60
C ALA A 563 26.35 52.36 -25.09
N SER A 564 25.41 52.47 -26.04
CA SER A 564 24.29 53.42 -26.31
C SER A 564 22.85 52.85 -26.05
N HIS A 565 21.77 53.61 -25.78
CA HIS A 565 21.13 54.80 -26.43
C HIS A 565 20.55 54.48 -27.84
N ILE A 566 19.35 54.91 -28.28
CA ILE A 566 18.50 56.11 -27.98
C ILE A 566 16.97 55.79 -27.79
N LEU A 567 16.24 56.74 -27.18
CA LEU A 567 14.77 56.93 -26.93
C LEU A 567 13.90 57.18 -28.21
N PRO A 568 12.59 57.59 -28.17
CA PRO A 568 11.56 57.63 -27.10
C PRO A 568 10.11 57.17 -27.52
N HIS A 569 9.16 57.31 -26.58
CA HIS A 569 7.67 57.31 -26.71
C HIS A 569 6.95 55.95 -26.94
N GLN A 570 5.72 55.74 -26.46
CA GLN A 570 4.81 56.61 -25.68
C GLN A 570 4.06 55.81 -24.60
N VAL A 571 3.79 56.41 -23.44
CA VAL A 571 2.95 55.82 -22.38
C VAL A 571 1.51 56.29 -22.58
N THR A 572 0.55 55.38 -22.41
CA THR A 572 -0.88 55.69 -22.26
C THR A 572 -1.37 55.06 -20.97
N ASP A 573 -1.88 55.88 -20.05
CA ASP A 573 -2.45 55.42 -18.79
C ASP A 573 -3.75 54.64 -19.01
N HIS A 574 -3.87 53.46 -18.39
CA HIS A 574 -5.16 52.85 -18.12
C HIS A 574 -5.35 52.68 -16.61
N VAL A 575 -5.97 53.72 -16.03
CA VAL A 575 -6.49 53.72 -14.66
C VAL A 575 -7.53 52.61 -14.51
N LEU A 576 -7.40 51.80 -13.45
CA LEU A 576 -8.43 50.82 -13.09
C LEU A 576 -9.72 51.56 -12.68
N PRO A 577 -10.88 51.31 -13.32
CA PRO A 577 -12.11 52.00 -12.96
C PRO A 577 -12.67 51.47 -11.64
N SER A 578 -12.74 52.34 -10.63
CA SER A 578 -13.51 52.08 -9.41
C SER A 578 -15.00 52.18 -9.74
N THR A 579 -15.68 51.06 -9.92
CA THR A 579 -17.13 51.04 -10.16
C THR A 579 -17.80 49.86 -9.46
N SER A 580 -18.86 50.15 -8.70
CA SER A 580 -19.77 49.14 -8.17
C SER A 580 -20.53 48.46 -9.31
N VAL A 581 -20.25 47.19 -9.57
CA VAL A 581 -20.99 46.36 -10.52
C VAL A 581 -22.03 45.53 -9.74
N PRO A 582 -23.28 45.37 -10.21
CA PRO A 582 -24.26 44.49 -9.58
C PRO A 582 -23.77 43.03 -9.59
N VAL A 583 -24.16 42.25 -8.58
CA VAL A 583 -23.97 40.80 -8.60
C VAL A 583 -24.86 40.21 -9.70
N SER A 584 -24.25 39.69 -10.76
CA SER A 584 -24.95 39.09 -11.89
C SER A 584 -24.29 37.75 -12.28
N ASP A 585 -25.00 36.65 -12.00
CA ASP A 585 -24.80 35.29 -12.52
C ASP A 585 -23.34 34.86 -12.76
N PHE A 586 -22.62 34.60 -11.65
CA PHE A 586 -21.37 33.83 -11.74
C PHE A 586 -21.68 32.40 -12.23
N PRO A 587 -20.98 31.89 -13.27
CA PRO A 587 -21.21 30.54 -13.76
C PRO A 587 -20.77 29.52 -12.71
N SER A 588 -21.62 28.51 -12.45
CA SER A 588 -21.36 27.49 -11.43
C SER A 588 -20.06 26.73 -11.72
N PHE A 589 -19.06 26.89 -10.84
CA PHE A 589 -17.77 26.21 -10.97
C PHE A 589 -17.96 24.69 -10.87
N ASP A 590 -17.59 23.94 -11.92
CA ASP A 590 -17.65 22.48 -11.90
C ASP A 590 -16.52 21.90 -11.04
N MET A 591 -16.74 21.90 -9.73
CA MET A 591 -15.82 21.32 -8.76
C MET A 591 -15.71 19.79 -8.87
N LEU A 592 -16.63 19.11 -9.58
CA LEU A 592 -16.51 17.67 -9.84
C LEU A 592 -15.55 17.40 -11.00
N GLY A 593 -15.76 18.04 -12.15
CA GLY A 593 -14.83 17.98 -13.28
C GLY A 593 -13.42 18.46 -12.88
N PHE A 594 -13.32 19.55 -12.13
CA PHE A 594 -12.05 20.07 -11.60
C PHE A 594 -11.29 19.07 -10.71
N ILE A 595 -11.98 18.33 -9.84
CA ILE A 595 -11.31 17.33 -8.97
C ILE A 595 -10.95 16.07 -9.77
N GLY A 596 -11.84 15.58 -10.64
CA GLY A 596 -11.55 14.45 -11.53
C GLY A 596 -10.38 14.73 -12.50
N GLU A 597 -10.26 15.98 -12.92
CA GLU A 597 -9.08 16.48 -13.62
C GLU A 597 -7.82 16.43 -12.74
N ILE A 598 -7.87 16.86 -11.47
CA ILE A 598 -6.72 16.78 -10.54
C ILE A 598 -6.32 15.33 -10.26
N THR A 599 -7.26 14.41 -10.04
CA THR A 599 -6.96 12.99 -9.79
C THR A 599 -6.33 12.33 -11.02
N SER A 600 -6.78 12.68 -12.23
CA SER A 600 -6.15 12.26 -13.49
C SER A 600 -4.76 12.87 -13.71
N ASP A 601 -4.45 14.05 -13.15
CA ASP A 601 -3.08 14.62 -13.18
C ASP A 601 -2.08 13.78 -12.36
N PHE A 602 -2.54 13.18 -11.24
CA PHE A 602 -1.75 12.21 -10.48
C PHE A 602 -1.60 10.88 -11.24
N GLU A 603 -2.65 10.38 -11.90
CA GLU A 603 -2.57 9.18 -12.76
C GLU A 603 -1.58 9.37 -13.91
N GLN A 604 -1.70 10.48 -14.66
CA GLN A 604 -0.86 10.78 -15.81
C GLN A 604 0.60 10.93 -15.40
N LYS A 605 0.93 11.65 -14.32
CA LYS A 605 2.32 11.78 -13.86
C LYS A 605 2.89 10.49 -13.24
N HIS A 606 2.06 9.63 -12.64
CA HIS A 606 2.44 8.27 -12.23
C HIS A 606 2.73 7.36 -13.44
N LEU A 607 1.92 7.47 -14.50
CA LEU A 607 2.19 6.82 -15.79
C LEU A 607 3.46 7.39 -16.45
N ASP A 608 3.68 8.70 -16.40
CA ASP A 608 4.88 9.36 -16.94
C ASP A 608 6.15 9.02 -16.16
N LEU A 609 6.06 8.68 -14.87
CA LEU A 609 7.17 8.03 -14.15
C LEU A 609 7.38 6.59 -14.60
N THR A 610 6.31 5.81 -14.78
CA THR A 610 6.40 4.42 -15.27
C THR A 610 7.05 4.37 -16.67
N ASN A 611 6.65 5.29 -17.55
CA ASN A 611 7.17 5.47 -18.90
C ASN A 611 8.55 6.17 -18.89
N GLY A 612 8.78 7.09 -17.95
CA GLY A 612 10.01 7.84 -17.79
C GLY A 612 11.17 7.00 -17.25
N VAL A 613 10.91 6.08 -16.31
CA VAL A 613 11.84 5.01 -15.91
C VAL A 613 12.21 4.13 -17.11
N SER A 614 11.29 3.94 -18.05
CA SER A 614 11.55 3.23 -19.31
C SER A 614 12.33 4.04 -20.36
N ALA A 615 12.70 5.30 -20.05
CA ALA A 615 13.43 6.22 -20.93
C ALA A 615 14.73 6.77 -20.31
N PHE A 616 14.78 6.97 -18.99
CA PHE A 616 15.92 7.53 -18.25
C PHE A 616 17.02 6.52 -17.90
N THR A 617 16.88 5.24 -18.26
CA THR A 617 17.99 4.27 -18.21
C THR A 617 18.99 4.45 -19.35
N LEU A 618 19.23 5.69 -19.79
CA LEU A 618 20.32 6.12 -20.66
C LEU A 618 21.07 7.25 -19.95
N THR A 619 22.35 7.02 -19.63
CA THR A 619 23.32 7.94 -18.97
C THR A 619 23.04 8.29 -17.49
N SER A 620 24.01 8.30 -16.58
CA SER A 620 25.29 7.55 -16.52
C SER A 620 25.83 7.49 -15.07
N GLU A 621 27.02 6.91 -14.88
CA GLU A 621 27.78 6.66 -13.63
C GLU A 621 27.61 7.71 -12.50
N ALA A 622 27.42 7.35 -11.23
CA ALA A 622 28.16 6.42 -10.34
C ALA A 622 29.46 7.01 -9.72
N LEU A 623 29.41 7.27 -8.41
CA LEU A 623 30.54 7.56 -7.53
C LEU A 623 30.53 6.55 -6.36
N SER A 624 31.71 6.03 -6.01
CA SER A 624 31.85 4.76 -5.28
C SER A 624 31.80 4.88 -3.76
N PRO A 625 31.16 3.94 -3.04
CA PRO A 625 31.39 3.72 -1.62
C PRO A 625 32.56 2.75 -1.39
N THR A 626 33.54 3.14 -0.58
CA THR A 626 34.63 2.26 -0.12
C THR A 626 34.17 1.38 1.05
N THR A 627 34.50 0.09 0.99
CA THR A 627 34.53 -0.81 2.17
C THR A 627 35.69 -0.38 3.09
N PRO A 628 35.59 -0.53 4.43
CA PRO A 628 35.74 -1.87 5.03
C PRO A 628 34.98 -2.13 6.36
N GLY A 629 35.00 -3.39 6.81
CA GLY A 629 35.09 -3.70 8.25
C GLY A 629 33.89 -4.37 8.93
N HIS A 630 34.15 -5.49 9.62
CA HIS A 630 33.24 -6.03 10.64
C HIS A 630 33.36 -5.24 11.95
N VAL A 631 32.21 -4.95 12.58
CA VAL A 631 32.07 -4.93 14.05
C VAL A 631 30.76 -5.66 14.41
N GLY A 632 30.72 -6.36 15.54
CA GLY A 632 29.59 -7.20 15.95
C GLY A 632 28.33 -6.41 16.33
N GLY A 633 27.17 -7.04 16.17
CA GLY A 633 25.88 -6.43 16.53
C GLY A 633 25.64 -6.35 18.04
N SER A 634 24.88 -5.33 18.45
CA SER A 634 24.32 -5.20 19.81
C SER A 634 22.81 -5.02 19.75
N ASN A 635 22.10 -5.49 20.77
CA ASN A 635 20.63 -5.58 20.76
C ASN A 635 19.97 -4.27 21.17
N HIS A 636 19.12 -3.69 20.32
CA HIS A 636 18.16 -2.66 20.75
C HIS A 636 16.82 -3.29 21.14
N ILE A 637 16.51 -3.20 22.44
CA ILE A 637 15.25 -3.64 23.03
C ILE A 637 14.21 -2.52 22.84
N VAL A 638 13.07 -2.82 22.24
CA VAL A 638 11.93 -1.89 22.17
C VAL A 638 11.19 -1.91 23.51
N GLN A 639 11.48 -0.92 24.36
CA GLN A 639 10.75 -0.67 25.60
C GLN A 639 9.37 -0.03 25.31
N GLN A 640 8.43 -0.18 26.25
CA GLN A 640 7.17 0.56 26.21
C GLN A 640 7.41 2.01 26.69
N PRO A 641 6.87 3.04 26.01
CA PRO A 641 6.92 4.41 26.51
C PRO A 641 6.03 4.52 27.76
N THR A 642 6.67 4.58 28.92
CA THR A 642 5.99 4.86 30.19
C THR A 642 5.95 6.37 30.36
N TRP A 643 4.84 6.94 30.85
CA TRP A 643 4.78 8.35 31.21
C TRP A 643 5.56 8.56 32.51
N THR A 644 6.86 8.85 32.38
CA THR A 644 7.75 9.24 33.49
C THR A 644 8.31 10.62 33.21
N VAL A 645 7.96 11.59 34.05
CA VAL A 645 8.73 12.83 34.18
C VAL A 645 9.98 12.50 34.99
N ASP A 646 11.16 12.87 34.49
CA ASP A 646 12.42 12.63 35.20
C ASP A 646 12.43 13.36 36.54
N THR A 647 12.52 12.58 37.61
CA THR A 647 12.63 13.04 39.00
C THR A 647 14.03 12.75 39.54
N SER A 648 15.04 13.24 38.81
CA SER A 648 16.45 13.19 39.20
C SER A 648 16.99 14.60 39.44
N VAL A 649 17.14 14.95 40.72
CA VAL A 649 17.93 16.13 41.13
C VAL A 649 19.40 15.73 41.14
N GLU A 650 20.17 16.17 40.15
CA GLU A 650 21.64 16.17 40.25
C GLU A 650 22.15 17.56 40.65
N THR A 651 22.80 17.61 41.81
CA THR A 651 23.47 18.81 42.33
C THR A 651 24.78 19.07 41.61
N LEU A 652 24.89 20.19 40.90
CA LEU A 652 26.18 20.83 40.59
C LEU A 652 26.55 21.87 41.69
N PRO A 653 27.79 22.40 41.73
CA PRO A 653 28.42 22.76 43.00
C PRO A 653 27.98 24.10 43.59
N SER A 654 28.18 24.23 44.89
CA SER A 654 27.96 25.46 45.66
C SER A 654 28.85 26.62 45.18
N PRO A 655 28.29 27.76 44.71
CA PRO A 655 28.96 29.04 44.79
C PRO A 655 28.94 29.55 46.24
N THR A 656 29.96 30.33 46.62
CA THR A 656 30.12 30.88 47.98
C THR A 656 29.21 32.09 48.25
N ASP A 657 28.59 32.11 49.42
CA ASP A 657 28.14 33.29 50.20
C ASP A 657 27.82 34.58 49.42
N SER A 658 26.63 34.66 48.84
CA SER A 658 25.77 35.87 48.90
C SER A 658 24.36 35.59 48.36
N GLN A 659 23.39 36.42 48.78
CA GLN A 659 21.97 36.41 48.36
C GLN A 659 21.13 35.18 48.79
N SER A 660 21.04 34.96 50.09
CA SER A 660 20.08 34.01 50.70
C SER A 660 18.67 34.62 50.90
N GLU A 661 18.09 35.24 49.87
CA GLU A 661 16.72 35.79 49.87
C GLU A 661 16.01 35.40 48.57
N GLY A 662 14.99 34.53 48.61
CA GLY A 662 14.21 34.22 47.40
C GLY A 662 13.18 33.07 47.45
N VAL A 663 13.41 31.97 48.18
CA VAL A 663 12.58 30.74 48.03
C VAL A 663 12.02 30.18 49.36
N GLN A 664 11.72 31.05 50.33
CA GLN A 664 10.97 30.67 51.54
C GLN A 664 9.70 31.51 51.79
N ASN A 665 9.39 32.45 50.89
CA ASN A 665 8.19 33.32 50.95
C ASN A 665 7.19 33.05 49.80
N VAL A 666 6.74 31.80 49.64
CA VAL A 666 5.63 31.46 48.70
C VAL A 666 4.44 30.79 49.42
N LEU A 667 4.67 30.20 50.60
CA LEU A 667 3.62 29.74 51.52
C LEU A 667 3.36 30.71 52.69
N SER A 668 3.87 31.95 52.60
CA SER A 668 3.74 32.96 53.67
C SER A 668 3.60 34.37 53.10
N GLY A 669 2.43 34.63 52.51
CA GLY A 669 1.90 35.97 52.27
C GLY A 669 2.57 36.74 51.12
N ASP A 670 2.04 36.59 49.92
CA ASP A 670 2.28 37.55 48.83
C ASP A 670 0.94 38.17 48.35
N ARG A 671 0.91 39.51 48.32
CA ARG A 671 -0.23 40.34 47.89
C ARG A 671 -0.02 40.93 46.49
N THR A 672 1.02 40.54 45.75
CA THR A 672 1.40 41.17 44.47
C THR A 672 0.84 40.48 43.23
N ILE A 673 0.65 39.16 43.26
CA ILE A 673 0.12 38.37 42.12
C ILE A 673 -1.36 38.71 41.86
N TRP A 674 -2.16 38.82 42.92
CA TRP A 674 -3.61 39.00 42.85
C TRP A 674 -3.98 40.47 43.11
N PRO A 675 -4.75 41.13 42.22
CA PRO A 675 -5.19 42.52 42.44
C PRO A 675 -6.24 42.63 43.56
N GLU A 676 -6.92 41.54 43.89
CA GLU A 676 -7.95 41.39 44.91
C GLU A 676 -7.69 40.09 45.71
N THR A 677 -8.68 39.58 46.46
CA THR A 677 -8.53 38.22 47.01
C THR A 677 -8.51 37.19 45.87
N ARG A 678 -7.69 36.14 45.99
CA ARG A 678 -7.58 35.09 44.96
C ARG A 678 -8.94 34.56 44.52
N LYS A 679 -9.86 34.31 45.46
CA LYS A 679 -11.22 33.83 45.17
C LYS A 679 -12.02 34.82 44.32
N THR A 680 -11.94 36.12 44.62
CA THR A 680 -12.63 37.15 43.83
C THR A 680 -12.05 37.25 42.41
N TYR A 681 -10.74 37.04 42.26
CA TYR A 681 -10.11 36.97 40.94
C TYR A 681 -10.52 35.70 40.16
N GLU A 682 -10.56 34.54 40.81
CA GLU A 682 -11.07 33.29 40.25
C GLU A 682 -12.55 33.41 39.82
N GLU A 683 -13.39 34.10 40.60
CA GLU A 683 -14.76 34.44 40.26
C GLU A 683 -14.85 35.38 39.02
N GLN A 684 -14.00 36.41 38.93
CA GLN A 684 -13.89 37.28 37.74
C GLN A 684 -13.42 36.52 36.48
N LEU A 685 -12.51 35.55 36.61
CA LEU A 685 -12.05 34.72 35.48
C LEU A 685 -13.12 33.76 35.00
N LEU A 686 -13.98 33.25 35.90
CA LEU A 686 -15.13 32.41 35.55
C LEU A 686 -16.22 33.22 34.84
N SER A 687 -16.58 34.41 35.36
CA SER A 687 -17.57 35.28 34.71
C SER A 687 -17.09 35.75 33.34
N HIS A 688 -15.80 36.08 33.20
CA HIS A 688 -15.22 36.40 31.90
C HIS A 688 -15.31 35.23 30.92
N PHE A 689 -15.05 33.98 31.35
CA PHE A 689 -15.21 32.80 30.47
C PHE A 689 -16.62 32.66 29.92
N ALA A 690 -17.64 32.92 30.74
CA ALA A 690 -19.04 32.85 30.33
C ALA A 690 -19.43 33.88 29.26
N GLU A 691 -18.64 34.94 29.08
CA GLU A 691 -18.86 36.00 28.09
C GLU A 691 -17.87 35.93 26.90
N ILE A 692 -16.76 35.18 27.01
CA ILE A 692 -15.69 35.11 25.99
C ILE A 692 -16.22 34.66 24.61
N ASP A 693 -15.84 35.46 23.60
CA ASP A 693 -15.92 35.17 22.17
C ASP A 693 -15.23 33.86 21.77
N PRO A 694 -15.66 33.19 20.67
CA PRO A 694 -15.05 31.95 20.20
C PRO A 694 -13.52 32.03 20.00
N PRO A 695 -12.80 30.91 20.17
CA PRO A 695 -11.39 30.80 19.83
C PRO A 695 -11.14 31.08 18.33
N PRO A 696 -10.07 31.80 17.96
CA PRO A 696 -9.72 32.04 16.57
C PRO A 696 -9.13 30.77 15.93
N THR A 697 -9.94 29.99 15.19
CA THR A 697 -9.54 28.69 14.64
C THR A 697 -9.22 28.71 13.15
N THR A 698 -7.98 28.36 12.78
CA THR A 698 -7.50 28.33 11.39
C THR A 698 -8.10 27.20 10.53
N PHE A 699 -8.88 26.28 11.11
CA PHE A 699 -9.50 25.14 10.41
C PHE A 699 -10.96 25.35 9.96
N GLY A 700 -11.58 26.48 10.32
CA GLY A 700 -13.00 26.77 10.05
C GLY A 700 -13.64 27.49 11.24
N SER A 701 -14.79 28.12 11.03
CA SER A 701 -15.61 28.64 12.13
C SER A 701 -16.03 27.52 13.09
N ILE A 702 -15.97 27.81 14.39
CA ILE A 702 -16.65 27.07 15.46
C ILE A 702 -17.62 27.98 16.25
N ALA A 703 -17.92 29.16 15.72
CA ALA A 703 -18.63 30.22 16.44
C ALA A 703 -20.07 29.82 16.80
N LEU A 704 -20.73 29.07 15.91
CA LEU A 704 -22.12 28.64 16.08
C LEU A 704 -22.23 27.55 17.15
N GLU A 705 -21.29 26.60 17.20
CA GLU A 705 -21.20 25.58 18.25
C GLU A 705 -20.72 26.16 19.59
N TRP A 706 -19.74 27.07 19.57
CA TRP A 706 -19.12 27.65 20.77
C TRP A 706 -20.16 28.22 21.73
N ASN A 707 -21.15 28.95 21.21
CA ASN A 707 -22.23 29.55 22.00
C ASN A 707 -23.02 28.53 22.83
N TYR A 708 -23.15 27.27 22.37
CA TYR A 708 -23.81 26.21 23.14
C TYR A 708 -22.85 25.44 24.04
N VAL A 709 -21.61 25.25 23.59
CA VAL A 709 -20.55 24.47 24.24
C VAL A 709 -19.96 25.20 25.44
N ARG A 710 -19.78 26.53 25.36
CA ARG A 710 -19.19 27.38 26.42
C ARG A 710 -19.91 27.20 27.76
N ASP A 711 -21.24 27.25 27.77
CA ASP A 711 -22.05 27.05 28.98
C ASP A 711 -21.78 25.68 29.63
N VAL A 712 -21.61 24.63 28.79
CA VAL A 712 -21.39 23.25 29.22
C VAL A 712 -19.97 23.07 29.77
N ILE A 713 -18.98 23.79 29.22
CA ILE A 713 -17.63 23.86 29.81
C ILE A 713 -17.71 24.48 31.21
N VAL A 714 -18.48 25.56 31.40
CA VAL A 714 -18.67 26.18 32.72
C VAL A 714 -19.42 25.24 33.67
N SER A 715 -20.53 24.62 33.25
CA SER A 715 -21.31 23.69 34.08
C SER A 715 -20.46 22.50 34.57
N HIS A 716 -19.60 21.97 33.69
CA HIS A 716 -18.74 20.82 34.00
C HIS A 716 -17.47 21.19 34.79
N SER A 717 -17.10 22.47 34.88
CA SER A 717 -15.86 22.91 35.55
C SER A 717 -15.89 22.75 37.07
N GLY A 718 -17.05 22.95 37.71
CA GLY A 718 -17.20 22.88 39.17
C GLY A 718 -16.91 21.51 39.77
N ASP A 719 -17.10 20.44 39.00
CA ASP A 719 -16.87 19.05 39.42
C ASP A 719 -15.44 18.53 39.15
N ALA A 720 -14.59 19.29 38.44
CA ALA A 720 -13.29 18.82 37.99
C ALA A 720 -12.24 19.93 38.03
N SER A 721 -11.40 19.90 39.07
CA SER A 721 -10.32 20.89 39.29
C SER A 721 -9.40 21.05 38.08
N CYS A 722 -9.10 19.98 37.34
CA CYS A 722 -8.23 20.04 36.18
C CYS A 722 -8.84 20.88 35.03
N LEU A 723 -10.16 20.82 34.87
CA LEU A 723 -10.90 21.65 33.92
C LEU A 723 -11.04 23.08 34.43
N LEU A 724 -11.29 23.28 35.72
CA LEU A 724 -11.38 24.59 36.34
C LEU A 724 -10.06 25.38 36.26
N ASN A 725 -8.93 24.73 36.55
CA ASN A 725 -7.60 25.30 36.38
C ASN A 725 -7.29 25.62 34.92
N ALA A 726 -7.64 24.75 33.97
CA ALA A 726 -7.46 25.02 32.54
C ALA A 726 -8.33 26.20 32.04
N LEU A 727 -9.55 26.33 32.57
CA LEU A 727 -10.45 27.47 32.34
C LEU A 727 -9.84 28.77 32.86
N TYR A 728 -9.34 28.81 34.10
CA TYR A 728 -8.68 30.00 34.65
C TYR A 728 -7.42 30.39 33.87
N CYS A 729 -6.63 29.41 33.40
CA CYS A 729 -5.48 29.67 32.53
C CYS A 729 -5.90 30.40 31.23
N TYR A 730 -6.88 29.85 30.51
CA TYR A 730 -7.37 30.43 29.25
C TYR A 730 -8.04 31.81 29.46
N SER A 731 -8.83 31.98 30.53
CA SER A 731 -9.44 33.26 30.88
C SER A 731 -8.43 34.35 31.23
N ASP A 732 -7.38 34.04 32.00
CA ASP A 732 -6.36 35.03 32.40
C ASP A 732 -5.59 35.54 31.18
N ILE A 733 -5.28 34.64 30.23
CA ILE A 733 -4.70 34.98 28.93
C ILE A 733 -5.64 35.87 28.11
N ARG A 734 -6.89 35.45 27.89
CA ARG A 734 -7.86 36.19 27.05
C ARG A 734 -8.21 37.56 27.63
N LYS A 735 -8.35 37.67 28.97
CA LYS A 735 -8.54 38.94 29.68
C LYS A 735 -7.34 39.87 29.48
N ALA A 736 -6.13 39.37 29.71
CA ALA A 736 -4.90 40.15 29.54
C ALA A 736 -4.71 40.64 28.08
N MET A 737 -5.02 39.82 27.07
CA MET A 737 -5.02 40.24 25.67
C MET A 737 -6.01 41.39 25.40
N GLY A 738 -7.24 41.30 25.94
CA GLY A 738 -8.24 42.35 25.83
C GLY A 738 -7.80 43.65 26.49
N GLU A 739 -7.18 43.55 27.66
CA GLU A 739 -6.61 44.68 28.41
C GLU A 739 -5.27 45.20 27.85
N LYS A 740 -4.72 44.59 26.78
CA LYS A 740 -3.37 44.86 26.22
C LYS A 740 -2.25 44.76 27.28
N ASN A 741 -2.41 43.87 28.26
CA ASN A 741 -1.56 43.70 29.44
C ASN A 741 -0.89 42.31 29.44
N ARG A 742 0.06 42.05 30.36
CA ARG A 742 0.55 40.69 30.62
C ARG A 742 -0.39 39.94 31.56
N TRP A 743 -0.63 38.66 31.28
CA TRP A 743 -1.32 37.73 32.18
C TRP A 743 -0.53 37.54 33.48
N ARG A 744 -1.22 37.24 34.58
CA ARG A 744 -0.63 37.30 35.94
C ARG A 744 -0.52 35.95 36.63
N ALA A 745 -1.45 35.04 36.36
CA ALA A 745 -1.58 33.75 37.03
C ALA A 745 -1.63 32.56 36.06
N ALA A 746 -1.79 32.78 34.76
CA ALA A 746 -1.93 31.72 33.76
C ALA A 746 -0.86 30.60 33.82
N PRO A 747 0.44 30.86 34.06
CA PRO A 747 1.45 29.79 34.21
C PRO A 747 1.24 28.93 35.46
N VAL A 748 0.71 29.51 36.55
CA VAL A 748 0.37 28.78 37.78
C VAL A 748 -0.81 27.84 37.52
N TYR A 749 -1.85 28.35 36.86
CA TYR A 749 -3.02 27.56 36.48
C TYR A 749 -2.71 26.49 35.43
N HIS A 750 -1.86 26.77 34.44
CA HIS A 750 -1.36 25.79 33.46
C HIS A 750 -0.63 24.65 34.17
N ARG A 751 0.33 24.96 35.03
CA ARG A 751 1.11 23.95 35.80
C ARG A 751 0.21 23.10 36.71
N GLN A 752 -0.76 23.73 37.39
CA GLN A 752 -1.72 23.02 38.25
C GLN A 752 -2.63 22.09 37.45
N ALA A 753 -3.26 22.59 36.37
CA ALA A 753 -4.08 21.78 35.46
C ALA A 753 -3.28 20.60 34.90
N SER A 754 -2.02 20.83 34.51
CA SER A 754 -1.14 19.82 33.93
C SER A 754 -0.85 18.66 34.89
N SER A 755 -0.49 18.98 36.15
CA SER A 755 -0.25 17.99 37.19
C SER A 755 -1.51 17.17 37.49
N GLU A 756 -2.68 17.82 37.57
CA GLU A 756 -3.95 17.16 37.82
C GLU A 756 -4.37 16.26 36.64
N ILE A 757 -4.22 16.69 35.39
CA ILE A 757 -4.46 15.87 34.20
C ILE A 757 -3.57 14.62 34.23
N GLN A 758 -2.27 14.75 34.51
CA GLN A 758 -1.35 13.61 34.61
C GLN A 758 -1.77 12.64 35.72
N SER A 759 -2.23 13.14 36.87
CA SER A 759 -2.71 12.31 37.99
C SER A 759 -4.01 11.55 37.67
N CYS A 760 -4.90 12.14 36.85
CA CYS A 760 -6.18 11.55 36.48
C CYS A 760 -6.08 10.48 35.38
N VAL A 761 -5.11 10.60 34.46
CA VAL A 761 -5.05 9.87 33.18
C VAL A 761 -4.58 8.40 33.32
N THR A 762 -5.45 7.60 33.93
CA THR A 762 -5.32 6.15 34.19
C THR A 762 -6.26 5.33 33.30
N GLU A 763 -6.05 4.00 33.20
CA GLU A 763 -6.86 3.16 32.29
C GLU A 763 -8.30 2.92 32.79
N SER A 764 -8.57 3.12 34.08
CA SER A 764 -9.84 2.83 34.74
C SER A 764 -10.76 4.05 34.93
N MET A 765 -10.51 5.16 34.24
CA MET A 765 -11.35 6.37 34.29
C MET A 765 -12.78 6.11 33.81
N ASP A 766 -13.76 6.84 34.36
CA ASP A 766 -15.09 6.97 33.79
C ASP A 766 -15.12 7.90 32.56
N ASP A 767 -16.11 7.73 31.67
CA ASP A 767 -16.28 8.55 30.46
C ASP A 767 -16.58 10.02 30.78
N SER A 768 -17.30 10.34 31.87
CA SER A 768 -17.57 11.75 32.26
C SER A 768 -16.28 12.47 32.64
N LEU A 769 -15.45 11.83 33.46
CA LEU A 769 -14.16 12.40 33.89
C LEU A 769 -13.17 12.48 32.71
N LEU A 770 -13.21 11.51 31.79
CA LEU A 770 -12.42 11.56 30.55
C LEU A 770 -12.85 12.68 29.60
N LYS A 771 -14.17 12.93 29.43
CA LYS A 771 -14.69 14.10 28.69
C LYS A 771 -14.10 15.40 29.27
N ARG A 772 -14.21 15.59 30.59
CA ARG A 772 -13.72 16.78 31.32
C ARG A 772 -12.21 16.97 31.18
N ALA A 773 -11.42 15.89 31.29
CA ALA A 773 -9.97 15.92 31.11
C ALA A 773 -9.57 16.30 29.67
N LEU A 774 -10.29 15.83 28.66
CA LEU A 774 -10.07 16.22 27.26
C LEU A 774 -10.47 17.69 27.02
N THR A 775 -11.55 18.18 27.62
CA THR A 775 -11.90 19.61 27.59
C THR A 775 -10.81 20.47 28.22
N ALA A 776 -10.20 20.03 29.33
CA ALA A 776 -9.07 20.72 29.95
C ALA A 776 -7.86 20.80 29.00
N VAL A 777 -7.50 19.67 28.36
CA VAL A 777 -6.44 19.62 27.33
C VAL A 777 -6.72 20.55 26.16
N PHE A 778 -7.96 20.62 25.67
CA PHE A 778 -8.35 21.53 24.59
C PHE A 778 -8.12 23.01 24.97
N LEU A 779 -8.49 23.41 26.19
CA LEU A 779 -8.25 24.77 26.68
C LEU A 779 -6.74 25.07 26.84
N LEU A 780 -5.94 24.10 27.33
CA LEU A 780 -4.48 24.26 27.42
C LEU A 780 -3.81 24.35 26.04
N MET A 781 -4.25 23.57 25.04
CA MET A 781 -3.78 23.69 23.65
C MET A 781 -4.07 25.10 23.08
N LEU A 782 -5.27 25.64 23.31
CA LEU A 782 -5.60 27.01 22.89
C LEU A 782 -4.77 28.06 23.64
N SER A 783 -4.53 27.87 24.94
CA SER A 783 -3.65 28.74 25.73
C SER A 783 -2.22 28.77 25.19
N GLU A 784 -1.66 27.61 24.80
CA GLU A 784 -0.33 27.53 24.19
C GLU A 784 -0.26 28.26 22.84
N VAL A 785 -1.21 28.02 21.92
CA VAL A 785 -1.27 28.71 20.61
C VAL A 785 -1.29 30.24 20.75
N ILE A 786 -1.96 30.74 21.80
CA ILE A 786 -2.20 32.17 22.00
C ILE A 786 -1.06 32.86 22.77
N SER A 787 -0.40 32.17 23.70
CA SER A 787 0.59 32.77 24.63
C SER A 787 2.04 32.30 24.46
N SER A 788 2.32 31.35 23.58
CA SER A 788 3.68 30.87 23.31
C SER A 788 4.64 32.01 22.87
N PRO A 789 5.88 32.07 23.39
CA PRO A 789 6.54 31.09 24.25
C PRO A 789 6.40 31.33 25.77
N ASP A 790 5.78 32.44 26.18
CA ASP A 790 5.87 33.01 27.55
C ASP A 790 5.08 32.25 28.66
N LEU A 791 4.60 31.02 28.40
CA LEU A 791 3.64 30.34 29.28
C LEU A 791 4.22 29.23 30.20
N GLY A 792 5.41 28.66 29.92
CA GLY A 792 6.06 27.77 30.90
C GLY A 792 7.28 26.96 30.44
N ASP A 793 8.18 26.70 31.39
CA ASP A 793 9.44 25.94 31.25
C ASP A 793 9.26 24.41 31.07
N SER A 794 8.10 23.96 30.58
CA SER A 794 7.77 22.54 30.46
C SER A 794 8.29 21.95 29.15
N ASN A 795 9.22 20.99 29.23
CA ASN A 795 9.86 20.30 28.10
C ASN A 795 8.90 19.63 27.08
N THR A 796 7.60 19.55 27.34
CA THR A 796 6.60 18.95 26.45
C THR A 796 5.32 19.79 26.40
N SER A 797 5.02 20.39 25.25
CA SER A 797 3.78 21.15 24.99
C SER A 797 2.55 20.22 24.87
N TYR A 798 1.35 20.73 25.17
CA TYR A 798 0.08 20.05 24.90
C TYR A 798 -0.23 19.91 23.41
N LEU A 799 0.15 20.87 22.56
CA LEU A 799 0.13 20.68 21.10
C LEU A 799 0.98 19.48 20.67
N HIS A 800 2.14 19.27 21.31
CA HIS A 800 2.93 18.05 21.10
C HIS A 800 2.28 16.80 21.72
N SER A 801 1.66 16.91 22.89
CA SER A 801 1.20 15.73 23.67
C SER A 801 -0.21 15.22 23.32
N ALA A 802 -1.03 16.02 22.65
CA ALA A 802 -2.44 15.69 22.38
C ALA A 802 -2.64 14.40 21.57
N TYR A 803 -1.73 14.08 20.63
CA TYR A 803 -1.85 12.86 19.82
C TYR A 803 -1.75 11.58 20.68
N LEU A 804 -0.94 11.58 21.75
CA LEU A 804 -0.83 10.43 22.66
C LEU A 804 -2.16 10.16 23.39
N LEU A 805 -2.90 11.22 23.75
CA LEU A 805 -4.21 11.11 24.39
C LEU A 805 -5.28 10.66 23.39
N LEU A 806 -5.28 11.22 22.17
CA LEU A 806 -6.15 10.75 21.08
C LEU A 806 -5.91 9.26 20.79
N GLN A 807 -4.65 8.84 20.65
CA GLN A 807 -4.27 7.45 20.37
C GLN A 807 -4.67 6.49 21.51
N ARG A 808 -4.41 6.86 22.77
CA ARG A 808 -4.73 6.03 23.95
C ARG A 808 -6.24 5.82 24.12
N PHE A 809 -7.04 6.85 23.87
CA PHE A 809 -8.49 6.83 24.15
C PHE A 809 -9.40 6.70 22.91
N HIS A 810 -8.86 6.64 21.69
CA HIS A 810 -9.64 6.55 20.43
C HIS A 810 -10.76 5.50 20.48
N HIS A 811 -10.49 4.34 21.08
CA HIS A 811 -11.43 3.22 21.15
C HIS A 811 -12.68 3.49 22.03
N ARG A 812 -12.62 4.50 22.93
CA ARG A 812 -13.77 4.98 23.73
C ARG A 812 -14.45 6.16 23.06
N THR A 813 -13.67 7.14 22.60
CA THR A 813 -14.18 8.37 22.00
C THR A 813 -14.93 8.14 20.68
N LYS A 814 -14.63 7.05 19.95
CA LYS A 814 -15.32 6.67 18.71
C LYS A 814 -16.83 6.41 18.86
N SER A 815 -17.31 6.09 20.06
CA SER A 815 -18.75 5.91 20.36
C SER A 815 -19.43 7.16 20.94
N TRP A 816 -18.71 8.27 21.13
CA TRP A 816 -19.29 9.49 21.71
C TRP A 816 -20.09 10.31 20.70
N THR A 817 -21.13 10.95 21.20
CA THR A 817 -21.97 11.94 20.52
C THR A 817 -21.91 13.29 21.27
N GLY A 818 -22.63 14.30 20.77
CA GLY A 818 -22.84 15.56 21.49
C GLY A 818 -21.54 16.28 21.89
N PHE A 819 -21.48 16.77 23.13
CA PHE A 819 -20.34 17.51 23.67
C PHE A 819 -19.03 16.74 23.56
N GLY A 820 -19.05 15.45 23.91
CA GLY A 820 -17.85 14.60 23.88
C GLY A 820 -17.27 14.44 22.48
N HIS A 821 -18.13 14.34 21.47
CA HIS A 821 -17.70 14.28 20.07
C HIS A 821 -17.07 15.60 19.61
N LEU A 822 -17.70 16.75 19.88
CA LEU A 822 -17.18 18.05 19.45
C LEU A 822 -15.79 18.35 20.01
N ILE A 823 -15.58 18.14 21.32
CA ILE A 823 -14.28 18.36 21.98
C ILE A 823 -13.18 17.49 21.33
N VAL A 824 -13.46 16.20 21.09
CA VAL A 824 -12.51 15.29 20.44
C VAL A 824 -12.26 15.69 18.97
N SER A 825 -13.28 16.15 18.24
CA SER A 825 -13.11 16.69 16.89
C SER A 825 -12.21 17.93 16.87
N TRP A 826 -12.41 18.88 17.78
CA TRP A 826 -11.60 20.11 17.86
C TRP A 826 -10.14 19.83 18.26
N ILE A 827 -9.89 18.94 19.22
CA ILE A 827 -8.53 18.49 19.58
C ILE A 827 -7.85 17.86 18.36
N SER A 828 -8.55 17.00 17.61
CA SER A 828 -8.00 16.37 16.40
C SER A 828 -7.76 17.36 15.26
N LEU A 829 -8.56 18.42 15.14
CA LEU A 829 -8.35 19.49 14.15
C LEU A 829 -7.15 20.38 14.53
N LEU A 830 -6.96 20.69 15.82
CA LEU A 830 -5.75 21.36 16.31
C LEU A 830 -4.50 20.51 16.12
N ASP A 831 -4.54 19.20 16.39
CA ASP A 831 -3.43 18.28 16.12
C ASP A 831 -3.09 18.17 14.63
N VAL A 832 -4.09 18.20 13.73
CA VAL A 832 -3.85 18.32 12.28
C VAL A 832 -3.14 19.63 11.92
N ARG A 833 -3.51 20.76 12.55
CA ARG A 833 -2.78 22.02 12.38
C ARG A 833 -1.37 21.97 12.97
N ALA A 834 -1.16 21.30 14.10
CA ALA A 834 0.15 21.03 14.68
C ALA A 834 1.05 20.19 13.76
N LEU A 835 0.50 19.19 13.07
CA LEU A 835 1.22 18.37 12.09
C LEU A 835 1.65 19.18 10.85
N ILE A 836 0.79 20.02 10.28
CA ILE A 836 1.17 20.99 9.23
C ILE A 836 2.26 21.95 9.77
N ALA A 837 2.13 22.36 11.02
CA ALA A 837 3.14 23.14 11.72
C ALA A 837 4.41 22.33 12.10
N GLY A 838 4.57 21.09 11.65
CA GLY A 838 5.80 20.32 11.80
C GLY A 838 6.04 19.79 13.21
N ARG A 839 4.96 19.53 13.97
CA ARG A 839 4.97 18.76 15.23
C ARG A 839 5.67 17.42 15.03
N ASP A 840 6.67 17.13 15.87
CA ASP A 840 7.31 15.82 15.92
C ASP A 840 6.37 14.73 16.51
N GLY A 841 6.56 13.47 16.12
CA GLY A 841 5.76 12.31 16.55
C GLY A 841 4.85 11.73 15.47
N ASP A 842 4.00 10.78 15.84
CA ASP A 842 3.12 10.05 14.91
C ASP A 842 1.98 10.96 14.38
N PRO A 843 1.70 10.99 13.06
CA PRO A 843 0.56 11.70 12.48
C PRO A 843 -0.80 11.02 12.68
N LEU A 844 -0.85 9.82 13.29
CA LEU A 844 -2.04 9.01 13.55
C LEU A 844 -2.85 8.69 12.28
N ILE A 845 -2.19 8.03 11.33
CA ILE A 845 -2.73 7.69 9.99
C ILE A 845 -4.12 7.03 10.06
N GLU A 846 -4.37 6.19 11.08
CA GLU A 846 -5.67 5.52 11.29
C GLU A 846 -6.87 6.50 11.39
N LEU A 847 -6.65 7.72 11.92
CA LEU A 847 -7.68 8.76 11.99
C LEU A 847 -7.98 9.42 10.62
N GLY A 848 -7.04 9.34 9.67
CA GLY A 848 -7.15 9.86 8.30
C GLY A 848 -7.75 8.87 7.28
N MET A 849 -8.14 7.67 7.73
CA MET A 849 -8.78 6.67 6.87
C MET A 849 -10.28 6.94 6.79
N LEU A 850 -10.80 7.16 5.58
CA LEU A 850 -12.22 7.48 5.32
C LEU A 850 -13.16 6.26 5.40
N ASP A 851 -12.80 5.27 6.23
CA ASP A 851 -13.52 3.98 6.32
C ASP A 851 -14.85 4.12 7.08
N GLN A 852 -15.77 3.19 6.81
CA GLN A 852 -17.20 3.39 6.98
C GLN A 852 -17.61 3.75 8.41
N ALA A 853 -18.25 4.91 8.56
CA ALA A 853 -19.08 5.23 9.72
C ALA A 853 -20.32 4.31 9.71
N GLY A 854 -20.15 3.09 10.20
CA GLY A 854 -21.23 2.12 10.32
C GLY A 854 -22.32 2.65 11.24
N THR A 855 -23.55 2.68 10.75
CA THR A 855 -24.75 3.02 11.50
C THR A 855 -24.95 2.02 12.64
N SER A 856 -24.40 2.34 13.81
CA SER A 856 -24.76 1.70 15.06
C SER A 856 -26.08 2.32 15.51
N GLU A 857 -27.16 1.56 15.42
CA GLU A 857 -28.47 1.99 15.90
C GLU A 857 -28.42 2.16 17.43
N MET A 858 -28.36 3.42 17.85
CA MET A 858 -28.99 3.98 19.05
C MET A 858 -29.30 2.99 20.19
N ASP A 859 -28.31 2.72 21.05
CA ASP A 859 -28.58 2.26 22.42
C ASP A 859 -27.56 2.81 23.43
N GLN A 860 -27.69 4.11 23.74
CA GLN A 860 -27.44 4.64 25.08
C GLN A 860 -28.00 6.06 25.22
N ARG A 861 -28.97 6.22 26.13
CA ARG A 861 -29.36 7.53 26.67
C ARG A 861 -28.36 7.94 27.75
N SER A 862 -27.21 8.48 27.36
CA SER A 862 -26.41 9.31 28.27
C SER A 862 -26.94 10.75 28.22
N GLU A 863 -27.05 11.41 29.36
CA GLU A 863 -27.51 12.79 29.49
C GLU A 863 -26.44 13.75 28.93
N ASP A 864 -26.50 14.05 27.62
CA ASP A 864 -25.63 15.04 26.99
C ASP A 864 -26.34 16.40 26.92
N GLU A 865 -25.85 17.36 27.70
CA GLU A 865 -26.48 18.67 27.93
C GLU A 865 -26.67 19.49 26.64
N LEU A 866 -25.87 19.25 25.59
CA LEU A 866 -26.09 19.88 24.28
C LEU A 866 -27.30 19.29 23.55
N LEU A 867 -27.50 17.97 23.64
CA LEU A 867 -28.60 17.27 22.96
C LEU A 867 -29.96 17.57 23.59
N SER A 868 -30.01 18.18 24.78
CA SER A 868 -31.25 18.70 25.37
C SER A 868 -31.61 20.13 24.93
N LYS A 869 -30.66 20.92 24.40
CA LYS A 869 -30.90 22.31 23.93
C LYS A 869 -31.53 22.31 22.52
N PRO A 870 -32.81 22.69 22.33
CA PRO A 870 -33.48 22.55 21.02
C PRO A 870 -32.86 23.39 19.90
N GLY A 871 -32.34 24.58 20.22
CA GLY A 871 -31.62 25.42 19.25
C GLY A 871 -30.34 24.77 18.71
N TYR A 872 -29.61 24.03 19.55
CA TYR A 872 -28.44 23.27 19.13
C TYR A 872 -28.82 22.12 18.19
N LEU A 873 -29.95 21.42 18.46
CA LEU A 873 -30.44 20.36 17.57
C LEU A 873 -30.80 20.89 16.18
N ILE A 874 -31.47 22.05 16.09
CA ILE A 874 -31.81 22.70 14.81
C ILE A 874 -30.54 23.14 14.07
N HIS A 875 -29.60 23.78 14.79
CA HIS A 875 -28.31 24.17 14.20
C HIS A 875 -27.53 22.96 13.67
N ASN A 876 -27.40 21.90 14.47
CA ASN A 876 -26.69 20.68 14.11
C ASN A 876 -27.36 19.92 12.96
N ALA A 877 -28.67 20.05 12.76
CA ALA A 877 -29.35 19.49 11.59
C ALA A 877 -28.97 20.21 10.28
N ILE A 878 -28.69 21.51 10.33
CA ILE A 878 -28.32 22.33 9.17
C ILE A 878 -26.81 22.24 8.88
N VAL A 879 -25.98 22.58 9.87
CA VAL A 879 -24.52 22.73 9.70
C VAL A 879 -23.75 21.44 10.02
N GLY A 880 -24.26 20.59 10.92
CA GLY A 880 -23.61 19.35 11.35
C GLY A 880 -23.21 18.39 10.22
N PRO A 881 -24.03 18.18 9.15
CA PRO A 881 -23.62 17.40 7.99
C PRO A 881 -22.39 17.98 7.28
N ALA A 882 -22.36 19.30 7.09
CA ALA A 882 -21.26 20.03 6.43
C ALA A 882 -20.00 20.05 7.32
N TYR A 883 -20.16 20.22 8.64
CA TYR A 883 -19.07 20.05 9.60
C TYR A 883 -18.48 18.64 9.57
N SER A 884 -19.32 17.59 9.49
CA SER A 884 -18.85 16.20 9.34
C SER A 884 -18.08 15.97 8.04
N PHE A 885 -18.44 16.67 6.95
CA PHE A 885 -17.66 16.67 5.70
C PHE A 885 -16.30 17.35 5.90
N LEU A 886 -16.27 18.59 6.43
CA LEU A 886 -15.02 19.31 6.69
C LEU A 886 -14.09 18.52 7.62
N PHE A 887 -14.61 17.99 8.72
CA PHE A 887 -13.84 17.22 9.69
C PHE A 887 -13.13 16.05 9.02
N LYS A 888 -13.86 15.24 8.24
CA LYS A 888 -13.31 14.10 7.49
C LYS A 888 -12.25 14.55 6.48
N ALA A 889 -12.49 15.65 5.76
CA ALA A 889 -11.52 16.19 4.82
C ALA A 889 -10.22 16.63 5.53
N GLN A 890 -10.29 17.38 6.63
CA GLN A 890 -9.11 17.79 7.38
C GLN A 890 -8.35 16.58 7.98
N GLN A 891 -9.02 15.49 8.35
CA GLN A 891 -8.31 14.27 8.79
C GLN A 891 -7.45 13.63 7.68
N VAL A 892 -7.77 13.81 6.39
CA VAL A 892 -6.96 13.29 5.27
C VAL A 892 -5.55 13.89 5.28
N ILE A 893 -5.37 15.12 5.81
CA ILE A 893 -4.07 15.78 5.92
C ILE A 893 -3.04 14.92 6.67
N ARG A 894 -3.48 14.08 7.63
CA ARG A 894 -2.61 13.12 8.34
C ARG A 894 -1.88 12.17 7.38
N ARG A 895 -2.54 11.75 6.29
CA ARG A 895 -1.94 10.92 5.22
C ARG A 895 -1.04 11.73 4.29
N ILE A 896 -1.36 13.01 4.06
CA ILE A 896 -0.54 13.90 3.22
C ILE A 896 0.80 14.18 3.89
N VAL A 897 0.80 14.50 5.20
CA VAL A 897 2.02 14.74 5.99
C VAL A 897 2.96 13.53 5.99
N CYS A 898 2.44 12.30 5.87
CA CYS A 898 3.26 11.08 5.73
C CYS A 898 4.03 10.98 4.40
N LEU A 899 3.71 11.80 3.40
CA LEU A 899 4.45 11.86 2.14
C LEU A 899 5.60 12.87 2.20
N ASP A 900 5.59 13.78 3.17
CA ASP A 900 6.60 14.83 3.32
C ASP A 900 8.00 14.23 3.60
N MET A 901 9.05 14.87 3.10
CA MET A 901 10.45 14.44 3.30
C MET A 901 10.86 14.44 4.78
N HIS A 902 10.15 15.17 5.64
CA HIS A 902 10.31 15.13 7.09
C HIS A 902 9.82 13.82 7.75
N HIS A 903 8.96 13.05 7.08
CA HIS A 903 8.37 11.81 7.60
C HIS A 903 8.68 10.56 6.76
N ARG A 904 9.06 10.73 5.48
CA ARG A 904 9.41 9.65 4.54
C ARG A 904 10.77 9.92 3.91
N ARG A 905 11.59 8.87 3.74
CA ARG A 905 12.77 8.95 2.86
C ARG A 905 12.33 9.23 1.41
N ARG A 906 13.08 10.10 0.74
CA ARG A 906 12.85 10.61 -0.62
C ARG A 906 14.17 10.79 -1.35
N GLY A 907 14.10 11.03 -2.66
CA GLY A 907 15.27 11.30 -3.51
C GLY A 907 15.66 10.16 -4.46
N THR A 908 15.02 8.98 -4.37
CA THR A 908 15.07 7.97 -5.44
C THR A 908 13.82 8.02 -6.31
N VAL A 909 13.92 7.61 -7.58
CA VAL A 909 12.75 7.55 -8.47
C VAL A 909 11.67 6.57 -7.96
N SER A 910 12.07 5.54 -7.19
CA SER A 910 11.15 4.63 -6.51
C SER A 910 10.37 5.31 -5.38
N ASP A 911 11.02 6.19 -4.61
CA ASP A 911 10.34 6.96 -3.56
C ASP A 911 9.31 7.94 -4.14
N GLU A 912 9.67 8.66 -5.20
CA GLU A 912 8.74 9.59 -5.86
C GLU A 912 7.58 8.85 -6.56
N PHE A 913 7.82 7.66 -7.10
CA PHE A 913 6.78 6.79 -7.64
C PHE A 913 5.80 6.31 -6.57
N GLU A 914 6.29 5.77 -5.45
CA GLU A 914 5.42 5.35 -4.33
C GLU A 914 4.67 6.54 -3.71
N VAL A 915 5.32 7.70 -3.58
CA VAL A 915 4.67 8.95 -3.16
C VAL A 915 3.50 9.27 -4.07
N LEU A 916 3.68 9.19 -5.40
CA LEU A 916 2.64 9.55 -6.35
C LEU A 916 1.54 8.49 -6.45
N GLN A 917 1.85 7.21 -6.21
CA GLN A 917 0.86 6.16 -6.04
C GLN A 917 -0.05 6.43 -4.83
N VAL A 918 0.52 6.82 -3.68
CA VAL A 918 -0.25 7.15 -2.48
C VAL A 918 -0.96 8.51 -2.62
N ALA A 919 -0.35 9.50 -3.28
CA ALA A 919 -0.97 10.79 -3.56
C ALA A 919 -2.18 10.66 -4.50
N HIS A 920 -2.10 9.82 -5.54
CA HIS A 920 -3.24 9.45 -6.37
C HIS A 920 -4.37 8.83 -5.53
N GLN A 921 -4.05 7.88 -4.65
CA GLN A 921 -5.05 7.28 -3.75
C GLN A 921 -5.70 8.33 -2.83
N ILE A 922 -4.92 9.26 -2.28
CA ILE A 922 -5.45 10.37 -1.46
C ILE A 922 -6.34 11.30 -2.30
N GLY A 923 -5.96 11.59 -3.54
CA GLY A 923 -6.78 12.38 -4.47
C GLY A 923 -8.12 11.71 -4.76
N ALA A 924 -8.10 10.42 -5.12
CA ALA A 924 -9.31 9.63 -5.36
C ALA A 924 -10.20 9.50 -4.11
N ASP A 925 -9.61 9.45 -2.91
CA ASP A 925 -10.35 9.49 -1.64
C ASP A 925 -11.01 10.85 -1.38
N LEU A 926 -10.34 11.97 -1.71
CA LEU A 926 -10.91 13.32 -1.62
C LEU A 926 -12.01 13.55 -2.66
N GLU A 927 -11.85 13.05 -3.89
CA GLU A 927 -12.90 13.02 -4.91
C GLU A 927 -14.09 12.17 -4.45
N GLY A 928 -13.81 10.99 -3.90
CA GLY A 928 -14.80 10.09 -3.31
C GLY A 928 -15.48 10.65 -2.05
N LEU A 929 -14.90 11.67 -1.40
CA LEU A 929 -15.51 12.44 -0.31
C LEU A 929 -16.36 13.59 -0.85
N TRP A 930 -15.89 14.31 -1.87
CA TRP A 930 -16.65 15.37 -2.56
C TRP A 930 -17.92 14.84 -3.24
N ASN A 931 -17.85 13.65 -3.83
CA ASN A 931 -19.02 12.93 -4.37
C ASN A 931 -20.03 12.49 -3.29
N LYS A 932 -19.61 12.41 -2.02
CA LYS A 932 -20.45 12.03 -0.87
C LYS A 932 -20.81 13.22 0.03
N ARG A 933 -20.50 14.46 -0.39
CA ARG A 933 -20.79 15.67 0.39
C ARG A 933 -22.31 15.85 0.59
N PRO A 934 -22.76 16.44 1.70
CA PRO A 934 -24.17 16.73 1.91
C PRO A 934 -24.63 17.85 0.98
N ARG A 935 -25.81 17.71 0.37
CA ARG A 935 -26.35 18.69 -0.59
C ARG A 935 -26.59 20.09 -0.02
N VAL A 936 -26.70 20.23 1.30
CA VAL A 936 -26.76 21.54 1.96
C VAL A 936 -25.50 22.39 1.68
N LEU A 937 -24.34 21.74 1.48
CA LEU A 937 -23.07 22.40 1.16
C LEU A 937 -23.02 22.97 -0.26
N ASP A 938 -23.90 22.52 -1.16
CA ASP A 938 -23.95 23.03 -2.54
C ASP A 938 -24.48 24.48 -2.62
N VAL A 939 -25.10 25.00 -1.56
CA VAL A 939 -25.75 26.34 -1.48
C VAL A 939 -24.78 27.42 -0.92
N TYR A 940 -23.49 27.28 -1.22
CA TYR A 940 -22.44 28.16 -0.73
C TYR A 940 -22.28 29.42 -1.60
N ASP A 941 -22.58 29.33 -2.89
CA ASP A 941 -22.57 30.44 -3.84
C ASP A 941 -23.82 31.31 -3.69
N LYS A 942 -25.00 30.69 -3.54
CA LYS A 942 -26.34 31.31 -3.60
C LYS A 942 -27.13 31.29 -2.28
N PRO A 943 -26.86 32.20 -1.33
CA PRO A 943 -27.62 32.26 -0.08
C PRO A 943 -29.14 32.46 -0.29
N GLU A 944 -29.54 33.04 -1.42
CA GLU A 944 -30.94 33.30 -1.79
C GLU A 944 -31.81 32.05 -1.94
N GLU A 945 -31.23 30.88 -2.26
CA GLU A 945 -31.99 29.62 -2.28
C GLU A 945 -32.47 29.23 -0.86
N LEU A 946 -31.76 29.67 0.19
CA LEU A 946 -32.14 29.45 1.60
C LEU A 946 -33.15 30.46 2.15
N TYR A 947 -33.33 31.65 1.56
CA TYR A 947 -34.20 32.71 2.10
C TYR A 947 -35.68 32.31 2.21
N ASN A 948 -36.11 31.28 1.48
CA ASN A 948 -37.45 30.70 1.56
C ASN A 948 -37.66 29.81 2.80
N THR A 949 -36.58 29.43 3.50
CA THR A 949 -36.57 28.48 4.63
C THR A 949 -35.95 29.07 5.90
N LEU A 950 -34.94 29.93 5.75
CA LEU A 950 -34.20 30.59 6.83
C LEU A 950 -34.33 32.12 6.69
N GLN A 951 -34.31 32.83 7.81
CA GLN A 951 -34.17 34.29 7.79
C GLN A 951 -32.86 34.68 7.06
N PRO A 952 -32.84 35.69 6.18
CA PRO A 952 -31.66 36.02 5.36
C PRO A 952 -30.35 36.12 6.13
N VAL A 953 -30.32 36.82 7.27
CA VAL A 953 -29.14 36.94 8.16
C VAL A 953 -28.58 35.58 8.60
N VAL A 954 -29.44 34.56 8.78
CA VAL A 954 -29.05 33.19 9.16
C VAL A 954 -28.63 32.37 7.94
N ALA A 955 -29.31 32.55 6.80
CA ALA A 955 -28.91 31.96 5.52
C ALA A 955 -27.51 32.43 5.09
N ASP A 956 -27.26 33.74 5.16
CA ASP A 956 -25.96 34.35 4.90
C ASP A 956 -24.87 33.73 5.77
N GLU A 957 -25.03 33.70 7.09
CA GLU A 957 -24.02 33.18 8.02
C GLU A 957 -23.74 31.67 7.83
N VAL A 958 -24.76 30.90 7.42
CA VAL A 958 -24.61 29.49 7.03
C VAL A 958 -23.81 29.38 5.73
N SER A 959 -24.13 30.15 4.68
CA SER A 959 -23.36 30.16 3.43
C SER A 959 -21.94 30.70 3.61
N ARG A 960 -21.71 31.71 4.47
CA ARG A 960 -20.35 32.16 4.88
C ARG A 960 -19.56 30.99 5.47
N THR A 961 -20.17 30.24 6.40
CA THR A 961 -19.56 29.06 7.02
C THR A 961 -19.22 27.99 5.97
N PHE A 962 -20.10 27.75 4.99
CA PHE A 962 -19.85 26.82 3.89
C PHE A 962 -18.73 27.27 2.95
N ARG A 963 -18.61 28.56 2.63
CA ARG A 963 -17.48 29.11 1.85
C ARG A 963 -16.15 28.90 2.57
N GLN A 964 -16.09 29.09 3.89
CA GLN A 964 -14.90 28.79 4.70
C GLN A 964 -14.52 27.31 4.65
N TYR A 965 -15.51 26.41 4.70
CA TYR A 965 -15.31 24.95 4.65
C TYR A 965 -14.78 24.52 3.28
N ILE A 966 -15.31 25.10 2.19
CA ILE A 966 -14.89 24.82 0.81
C ILE A 966 -13.50 25.39 0.53
N ALA A 967 -13.18 26.61 0.98
CA ALA A 967 -11.82 27.16 0.87
C ALA A 967 -10.79 26.28 1.61
N ASN A 968 -11.15 25.75 2.80
CA ASN A 968 -10.33 24.80 3.53
C ASN A 968 -10.25 23.40 2.90
N PHE A 969 -11.21 23.02 2.06
CA PHE A 969 -11.18 21.78 1.26
C PHE A 969 -10.27 21.94 0.03
N LEU A 970 -10.41 23.03 -0.73
CA LEU A 970 -9.56 23.36 -1.88
C LEU A 970 -8.08 23.46 -1.47
N ALA A 971 -7.79 24.04 -0.31
CA ALA A 971 -6.44 24.12 0.26
C ALA A 971 -5.79 22.75 0.49
N ILE A 972 -6.57 21.67 0.70
CA ILE A 972 -6.03 20.31 0.82
C ILE A 972 -5.46 19.82 -0.51
N PHE A 973 -6.10 20.11 -1.65
CA PHE A 973 -5.57 19.72 -2.96
C PHE A 973 -4.29 20.46 -3.32
N ILE A 974 -4.20 21.76 -3.03
CA ILE A 974 -2.97 22.53 -3.25
C ILE A 974 -1.85 22.00 -2.32
N TYR A 975 -2.16 21.72 -1.06
CA TYR A 975 -1.20 21.12 -0.13
C TYR A 975 -0.77 19.70 -0.54
N LEU A 976 -1.69 18.85 -1.02
CA LEU A 976 -1.38 17.53 -1.59
C LEU A 976 -0.45 17.67 -2.79
N HIS A 977 -0.73 18.58 -3.72
CA HIS A 977 0.15 18.83 -4.87
C HIS A 977 1.54 19.28 -4.40
N ARG A 978 1.60 20.24 -3.47
CA ARG A 978 2.83 20.79 -2.91
C ARG A 978 3.67 19.77 -2.13
N VAL A 979 3.06 18.77 -1.50
CA VAL A 979 3.78 17.69 -0.85
C VAL A 979 4.15 16.60 -1.84
N ALA A 980 3.25 16.17 -2.73
CA ALA A 980 3.53 15.06 -3.66
C ALA A 980 4.58 15.42 -4.72
N PHE A 981 4.43 16.56 -5.39
CA PHE A 981 5.12 16.90 -6.64
C PHE A 981 6.41 17.73 -6.47
N VAL A 982 7.22 17.48 -5.43
CA VAL A 982 8.37 18.33 -5.03
C VAL A 982 9.34 18.67 -6.17
N ILE A 983 9.47 17.79 -7.16
CA ILE A 983 10.38 17.92 -8.31
C ILE A 983 9.69 18.35 -9.63
N TYR A 984 8.39 18.64 -9.63
CA TYR A 984 7.62 18.95 -10.85
C TYR A 984 7.14 20.41 -10.88
N PRO A 985 6.94 20.99 -12.08
CA PRO A 985 6.27 22.29 -12.21
C PRO A 985 4.82 22.23 -11.71
N ARG A 986 4.33 23.40 -11.25
CA ARG A 986 2.92 23.66 -10.95
C ARG A 986 2.06 23.34 -12.17
N THR A 987 0.83 22.84 -11.96
CA THR A 987 -0.13 22.64 -13.05
C THR A 987 -1.20 23.71 -13.06
N ASP A 988 -1.81 23.96 -14.22
CA ASP A 988 -2.91 24.93 -14.38
C ASP A 988 -4.11 24.59 -13.47
N ARG A 989 -4.22 23.32 -13.06
CA ARG A 989 -5.21 22.84 -12.10
C ARG A 989 -4.97 23.42 -10.70
N VAL A 990 -3.72 23.62 -10.28
CA VAL A 990 -3.39 24.34 -9.03
C VAL A 990 -3.73 25.83 -9.17
N HIS A 991 -3.47 26.46 -10.32
CA HIS A 991 -3.82 27.86 -10.54
C HIS A 991 -5.32 28.11 -10.47
N ARG A 992 -6.16 27.25 -11.09
CA ARG A 992 -7.63 27.32 -10.91
C ARG A 992 -8.06 27.11 -9.45
N ALA A 993 -7.34 26.32 -8.66
CA ALA A 993 -7.59 26.16 -7.22
C ALA A 993 -7.34 27.47 -6.45
N VAL A 994 -6.27 28.18 -6.80
CA VAL A 994 -5.94 29.52 -6.26
C VAL A 994 -7.02 30.52 -6.64
N ASP A 995 -7.46 30.55 -7.91
CA ASP A 995 -8.55 31.43 -8.36
C ASP A 995 -9.85 31.20 -7.58
N GLN A 996 -10.24 29.95 -7.32
CA GLN A 996 -11.41 29.64 -6.50
C GLN A 996 -11.28 30.11 -5.04
N ILE A 997 -10.11 29.97 -4.43
CA ILE A 997 -9.87 30.48 -3.06
C ILE A 997 -9.93 32.02 -3.04
N ILE A 998 -9.37 32.70 -4.05
CA ILE A 998 -9.45 34.16 -4.21
C ILE A 998 -10.90 34.62 -4.43
N GLN A 999 -11.69 33.92 -5.26
CA GLN A 999 -13.10 34.24 -5.50
C GLN A 999 -13.93 34.10 -4.22
N LEU A 1000 -13.80 32.99 -3.49
CA LEU A 1000 -14.47 32.78 -2.20
C LEU A 1000 -14.10 33.86 -1.17
N ALA A 1001 -12.82 34.24 -1.09
CA ALA A 1001 -12.36 35.30 -0.21
C ALA A 1001 -12.84 36.70 -0.64
N THR A 1002 -12.95 36.95 -1.96
CA THR A 1002 -13.46 38.21 -2.51
C THR A 1002 -14.94 38.40 -2.19
N VAL A 1003 -15.75 37.34 -2.30
CA VAL A 1003 -17.19 37.37 -1.94
C VAL A 1003 -17.38 37.69 -0.44
N GLU A 1004 -16.59 37.08 0.45
CA GLU A 1004 -16.63 37.41 1.88
C GLU A 1004 -16.13 38.83 2.18
N SER A 1005 -15.05 39.27 1.54
CA SER A 1005 -14.53 40.65 1.68
C SER A 1005 -15.49 41.72 1.13
N GLY A 1006 -16.41 41.37 0.22
CA GLY A 1006 -17.42 42.26 -0.34
C GLY A 1006 -18.72 42.36 0.47
N SER A 1007 -18.89 41.52 1.49
CA SER A 1007 -20.03 41.60 2.41
C SER A 1007 -19.90 42.80 3.36
N GLU A 1008 -21.02 43.30 3.93
CA GLU A 1008 -21.08 44.60 4.64
C GLU A 1008 -19.97 44.84 5.66
N ASN A 1009 -19.52 43.78 6.36
CA ASN A 1009 -18.47 43.85 7.38
C ASN A 1009 -17.04 44.10 6.85
N HIS A 1010 -16.76 43.95 5.55
CA HIS A 1010 -15.44 44.15 4.91
C HIS A 1010 -14.27 43.43 5.62
N ARG A 1011 -14.50 42.22 6.17
CA ARG A 1011 -13.51 41.47 6.96
C ARG A 1011 -13.52 39.99 6.62
N LEU A 1012 -12.38 39.48 6.18
CA LEU A 1012 -12.21 38.05 5.89
C LEU A 1012 -12.01 37.24 7.19
N PRO A 1013 -12.73 36.10 7.39
CA PRO A 1013 -12.55 35.25 8.57
C PRO A 1013 -11.16 34.60 8.69
N ILE A 1014 -10.68 34.41 9.93
CA ILE A 1014 -9.38 33.77 10.25
C ILE A 1014 -9.21 32.37 9.64
N SER A 1015 -10.32 31.66 9.41
CA SER A 1015 -10.32 30.36 8.72
C SER A 1015 -9.77 30.42 7.28
N PHE A 1016 -9.71 31.60 6.65
CA PHE A 1016 -9.08 31.79 5.35
C PHE A 1016 -7.56 31.97 5.42
N THR A 1017 -6.96 32.19 6.59
CA THR A 1017 -5.50 32.39 6.70
C THR A 1017 -4.71 31.17 6.20
N TRP A 1018 -5.17 29.94 6.45
CA TRP A 1018 -4.53 28.73 5.88
C TRP A 1018 -4.76 28.61 4.36
N PRO A 1019 -6.00 28.67 3.82
CA PRO A 1019 -6.24 28.70 2.38
C PRO A 1019 -5.44 29.76 1.63
N LEU A 1020 -5.39 31.00 2.14
CA LEU A 1020 -4.63 32.10 1.53
C LEU A 1020 -3.11 31.87 1.61
N PHE A 1021 -2.59 31.41 2.75
CA PHE A 1021 -1.17 31.08 2.88
C PHE A 1021 -0.72 30.03 1.86
N VAL A 1022 -1.49 28.94 1.71
CA VAL A 1022 -1.19 27.88 0.73
C VAL A 1022 -1.35 28.39 -0.70
N ALA A 1023 -2.40 29.17 -0.97
CA ALA A 1023 -2.65 29.75 -2.30
C ALA A 1023 -1.56 30.76 -2.71
N GLY A 1024 -1.04 31.57 -1.77
CA GLY A 1024 0.02 32.55 -2.03
C GLY A 1024 1.38 31.93 -2.34
N LEU A 1025 1.65 30.71 -1.85
CA LEU A 1025 2.84 29.95 -2.20
C LEU A 1025 2.80 29.49 -3.67
N GLU A 1026 1.65 29.03 -4.18
CA GLU A 1026 1.55 28.46 -5.54
C GLU A 1026 0.93 29.39 -6.60
N GLY A 1027 0.37 30.54 -6.21
CA GLY A 1027 -0.21 31.52 -7.13
C GLY A 1027 0.79 32.18 -8.09
N SER A 1028 0.25 32.83 -9.12
CA SER A 1028 0.97 33.75 -10.02
C SER A 1028 1.43 35.00 -9.25
N LEU A 1029 2.27 35.85 -9.87
CA LEU A 1029 2.73 37.10 -9.23
C LEU A 1029 1.56 38.05 -8.91
N GLU A 1030 0.55 38.10 -9.76
CA GLU A 1030 -0.65 38.93 -9.56
C GLU A 1030 -1.57 38.36 -8.47
N GLN A 1031 -1.84 37.05 -8.52
CA GLN A 1031 -2.58 36.32 -7.48
C GLN A 1031 -1.90 36.48 -6.12
N ARG A 1032 -0.58 36.29 -6.05
CA ARG A 1032 0.25 36.45 -4.84
C ARG A 1032 0.22 37.89 -4.34
N GLY A 1033 0.26 38.89 -5.22
CA GLY A 1033 0.13 40.30 -4.86
C GLY A 1033 -1.20 40.61 -4.15
N TRP A 1034 -2.32 40.13 -4.70
CA TRP A 1034 -3.64 40.25 -4.08
C TRP A 1034 -3.70 39.51 -2.73
N ILE A 1035 -3.20 38.28 -2.66
CA ILE A 1035 -3.19 37.46 -1.43
C ILE A 1035 -2.35 38.14 -0.33
N ILE A 1036 -1.17 38.67 -0.64
CA ILE A 1036 -0.32 39.40 0.32
C ILE A 1036 -1.04 40.67 0.79
N GLN A 1037 -1.68 41.42 -0.11
CA GLN A 1037 -2.44 42.62 0.26
C GLN A 1037 -3.62 42.31 1.20
N GLU A 1038 -4.35 41.22 0.95
CA GLU A 1038 -5.50 40.84 1.79
C GLU A 1038 -5.05 40.22 3.13
N MET A 1039 -4.00 39.39 3.14
CA MET A 1039 -3.39 38.93 4.39
C MET A 1039 -2.77 40.08 5.20
N GLN A 1040 -2.27 41.14 4.55
CA GLN A 1040 -1.86 42.37 5.22
C GLN A 1040 -3.06 43.11 5.82
N ARG A 1041 -4.20 43.21 5.13
CA ARG A 1041 -5.44 43.76 5.70
C ARG A 1041 -5.90 43.00 6.94
N MET A 1042 -5.84 41.66 6.92
CA MET A 1042 -6.09 40.82 8.11
C MET A 1042 -5.10 41.09 9.27
N ALA A 1043 -3.88 41.52 8.96
CA ALA A 1043 -2.81 41.75 9.94
C ALA A 1043 -2.77 43.19 10.51
N ASP A 1044 -3.14 44.20 9.71
CA ASP A 1044 -3.04 45.64 10.03
C ASP A 1044 -4.34 46.26 10.57
N LEU A 1045 -5.35 45.45 10.92
CA LEU A 1045 -6.61 45.85 11.57
C LEU A 1045 -6.42 46.95 12.65
N PRO A 1046 -7.12 48.11 12.55
CA PRO A 1046 -7.02 49.21 13.51
C PRO A 1046 -7.35 48.82 14.95
N SER A 1047 -6.52 49.31 15.88
CA SER A 1047 -6.33 48.76 17.23
C SER A 1047 -7.41 49.07 18.28
N ASP A 1048 -8.44 49.84 17.91
CA ASP A 1048 -9.19 50.64 18.90
C ASP A 1048 -10.69 50.33 18.96
N HIS A 1049 -11.30 49.79 17.88
CA HIS A 1049 -12.76 49.57 17.78
C HIS A 1049 -13.16 48.21 17.14
N SER A 1050 -12.29 47.20 17.17
CA SER A 1050 -12.62 45.85 16.71
C SER A 1050 -12.46 44.81 17.83
N PRO A 1051 -13.35 43.81 17.96
CA PRO A 1051 -13.26 42.80 19.02
C PRO A 1051 -12.01 41.94 18.80
N VAL A 1052 -11.21 41.77 19.86
CA VAL A 1052 -9.90 41.12 19.81
C VAL A 1052 -9.96 39.68 19.28
N ALA A 1053 -11.11 39.00 19.41
CA ALA A 1053 -11.34 37.67 18.85
C ALA A 1053 -11.28 37.58 17.32
N GLN A 1054 -11.46 38.68 16.59
CA GLN A 1054 -11.36 38.71 15.12
C GLN A 1054 -9.92 38.83 14.59
N ARG A 1055 -8.91 39.00 15.46
CA ARG A 1055 -7.50 39.09 15.05
C ARG A 1055 -6.77 37.77 15.35
N HIS A 1056 -6.21 37.16 14.31
CA HIS A 1056 -5.30 36.03 14.48
C HIS A 1056 -3.99 36.52 15.14
N PRO A 1057 -3.57 36.00 16.30
CA PRO A 1057 -2.43 36.55 17.05
C PRO A 1057 -1.13 36.52 16.25
N ASN A 1058 -0.91 35.44 15.49
CA ASN A 1058 0.26 35.25 14.65
C ASN A 1058 0.16 35.89 13.25
N ALA A 1059 -0.89 36.65 12.90
CA ALA A 1059 -1.13 37.17 11.54
C ALA A 1059 0.09 37.83 10.88
N LYS A 1060 0.81 38.70 11.60
CA LYS A 1060 2.03 39.35 11.09
C LYS A 1060 3.20 38.39 10.88
N LYS A 1061 3.35 37.38 11.75
CA LYS A 1061 4.35 36.32 11.59
C LYS A 1061 4.04 35.44 10.37
N ILE A 1062 2.75 35.14 10.12
CA ILE A 1062 2.31 34.35 8.96
C ILE A 1062 2.52 35.12 7.65
N LEU A 1063 2.25 36.43 7.64
CA LEU A 1063 2.56 37.30 6.49
C LEU A 1063 4.07 37.30 6.20
N GLN A 1064 4.90 37.56 7.20
CA GLN A 1064 6.37 37.53 7.08
C GLN A 1064 6.89 36.17 6.61
N LEU A 1065 6.28 35.07 7.09
CA LEU A 1065 6.60 33.72 6.64
C LEU A 1065 6.26 33.53 5.16
N LEU A 1066 5.08 34.00 4.72
CA LEU A 1066 4.68 33.93 3.31
C LEU A 1066 5.65 34.76 2.45
N GLU A 1067 5.95 36.00 2.83
CA GLU A 1067 6.89 36.89 2.12
C GLU A 1067 8.29 36.25 2.00
N GLU A 1068 8.85 35.71 3.08
CA GLU A 1068 10.18 35.09 3.04
C GLU A 1068 10.18 33.75 2.29
N MET A 1069 9.16 32.90 2.45
CA MET A 1069 9.04 31.66 1.69
C MET A 1069 8.87 31.91 0.19
N THR A 1070 8.04 32.88 -0.19
CA THR A 1070 7.80 33.24 -1.60
C THR A 1070 9.04 33.86 -2.23
N LYS A 1071 9.72 34.78 -1.53
CA LYS A 1071 11.03 35.31 -1.90
C LYS A 1071 12.09 34.21 -2.09
N ARG A 1072 12.15 33.21 -1.20
CA ARG A 1072 13.05 32.05 -1.34
C ARG A 1072 12.67 31.13 -2.51
N GLN A 1073 11.37 30.94 -2.77
CA GLN A 1073 10.90 30.23 -3.96
C GLN A 1073 11.34 30.93 -5.24
N ASP A 1074 11.15 32.25 -5.32
CA ASP A 1074 11.44 33.03 -6.52
C ASP A 1074 12.95 33.13 -6.79
N ALA A 1075 13.77 33.21 -5.73
CA ALA A 1075 15.23 33.22 -5.82
C ALA A 1075 15.83 31.85 -6.19
N SER A 1076 15.31 30.76 -5.64
CA SER A 1076 15.83 29.40 -5.88
C SER A 1076 15.19 28.68 -7.08
N ARG A 1077 14.02 29.13 -7.52
CA ARG A 1077 13.11 28.44 -8.46
C ARG A 1077 12.65 27.05 -8.01
N THR A 1078 12.69 26.78 -6.71
CA THR A 1078 12.25 25.52 -6.08
C THR A 1078 11.32 25.79 -4.89
N TRP A 1079 10.60 24.79 -4.38
CA TRP A 1079 9.74 24.99 -3.22
C TRP A 1079 10.53 25.13 -1.92
N ALA A 1080 10.46 26.31 -1.28
CA ALA A 1080 11.02 26.54 0.04
C ALA A 1080 10.33 25.66 1.11
N ASP A 1081 11.12 25.02 1.97
CA ASP A 1081 10.61 24.21 3.08
C ASP A 1081 10.00 25.10 4.18
N SER A 1082 8.71 24.91 4.49
CA SER A 1082 8.02 25.70 5.51
C SER A 1082 8.52 25.42 6.92
N ARG A 1083 9.11 24.24 7.18
CA ARG A 1083 9.61 23.82 8.50
C ARG A 1083 10.96 24.45 8.80
N LEU A 1084 11.85 24.48 7.81
CA LEU A 1084 13.16 25.16 7.92
C LEU A 1084 12.98 26.68 8.04
N VAL A 1085 12.24 27.31 7.12
CA VAL A 1085 12.06 28.79 7.13
C VAL A 1085 11.42 29.26 8.43
N ARG A 1086 10.47 28.50 9.02
CA ARG A 1086 9.92 28.84 10.35
C ARG A 1086 10.94 28.71 11.48
N ARG A 1087 11.75 27.65 11.52
CA ARG A 1087 12.80 27.46 12.54
C ARG A 1087 13.92 28.50 12.45
N GLU A 1088 14.13 29.11 11.28
CA GLU A 1088 15.05 30.24 11.10
C GLU A 1088 14.44 31.59 11.53
N LEU A 1089 13.16 31.84 11.24
CA LEU A 1089 12.49 33.12 11.51
C LEU A 1089 11.93 33.24 12.94
N PHE A 1090 11.53 32.13 13.56
CA PHE A 1090 10.76 32.14 14.80
C PHE A 1090 11.24 31.06 15.78
N VAL A 1091 11.32 31.43 17.06
CA VAL A 1091 11.61 30.50 18.18
C VAL A 1091 10.45 29.50 18.38
N ASP A 1092 9.23 29.92 18.05
CA ASP A 1092 8.01 29.10 18.12
C ASP A 1092 7.74 28.40 16.77
N PRO A 1093 7.67 27.06 16.70
CA PRO A 1093 7.32 26.35 15.46
C PRO A 1093 5.85 26.53 15.05
N PHE A 1094 4.93 26.83 15.97
CA PHE A 1094 3.47 26.77 15.78
C PHE A 1094 2.85 28.03 15.16
N VAL A 1095 3.65 28.93 14.58
CA VAL A 1095 3.22 30.20 13.94
C VAL A 1095 2.03 30.10 12.95
N LEU A 1096 1.77 28.94 12.35
CA LEU A 1096 0.65 28.70 11.42
C LEU A 1096 -0.69 28.31 12.11
N ILE A 1097 -0.77 28.50 13.43
CA ILE A 1097 -1.92 28.21 14.30
C ILE A 1097 -2.25 29.47 15.12
#